data_AF-A0AAD7TU63-F1
#
_entry.id   AF-A0AAD7TU63-F1
#
_cell.length_a   1.000
_cell.length_b   1.000
_cell.length_c   1.000
_cell.angle_alpha   90.00
_cell.angle_beta   90.00
_cell.angle_gamma   90.00
#
_symmetry.space_group_name_H-M   'P 1'
#
loop_
_entity.id
_entity.type
_entity.pdbx_description
1 polymer ?
#
loop_
_entity_poly.entity_id
_entity_poly.type
_entity_poly.pdbx_seq_one_letter_code
_entity_poly.pdbx_strand_id
1 'polypeptide(L)'
;MDTALYKDKKVSRGFTYHYFYHPATLGQPTLLILHGFPSSSYGWHRQVEYFRPKGYGLLIPDLLGAGDTEKPEDPQAFRMALIARDLIDLLDAEGLDKVVGIGHDWGSVVLSRTANLFQDRFHAFIWNVVAYSPPSHQRMDINAAIARLQSLTGNARYGYWKWYNEDDAYEICDKNIDAFVQLAYPESPEIWLEWLTPPGKAKQWTEENRQLGLPSWLTQDEYNKFRDTLAKGGLKSYLNYYKVAVRSLNYEDDQKIAQDAWVIQKPTLFVAAKYDAVATPAMGKANIEKYVPQAKIVELECGHWVQLEQTERLNELLSTGITHCTTGLAMVAMNSALYKDTTVTRGFTYHYYHSPASAGKPTLLFLHGYPSSSYDWHRQVEYFQPQGYGVLVPDCLGSGGTSKPDDPDLFTLVALAQDVADVLDAARVDKAVGIGHDWGSAVLSRLSDLHAERFEGFVWLALAYIPSFATVKGLARLLSPTGDDALGYWRYFADKDAYLECEKNVDSFIQLLYPVTPELWKDWFLPVGKTKEWIEGDRQMGRPHWMTQEEYRTIRDTLARSGLKSPNMYYGTIFSNANAESESKIPRETLAVRRPVLFLAATRDAVCVPAAGKSAMAQYAPHAKVVEIDRGHWLQFEATEQVNKELEAWLGSLGFS
;
A
#
# COMPACT_ATOMS: atom_id res chain seq x y z
N MET A 1 8.62 -19.68 -18.24
CA MET A 1 9.59 -18.64 -17.79
C MET A 1 10.65 -18.45 -18.86
N ASP A 2 10.95 -17.20 -19.21
CA ASP A 2 11.94 -16.84 -20.23
C ASP A 2 13.36 -17.18 -19.75
N THR A 3 14.05 -18.06 -20.47
CA THR A 3 15.40 -18.53 -20.10
C THR A 3 16.45 -17.42 -20.21
N ALA A 4 16.21 -16.39 -21.03
CA ALA A 4 17.12 -15.25 -21.18
C ALA A 4 17.14 -14.31 -19.95
N LEU A 5 16.17 -14.46 -19.04
CA LEU A 5 16.06 -13.66 -17.82
C LEU A 5 16.71 -14.32 -16.59
N TYR A 6 17.29 -15.51 -16.76
CA TYR A 6 18.07 -16.13 -15.69
C TYR A 6 19.47 -15.54 -15.61
N LYS A 7 19.97 -15.44 -14.38
CA LYS A 7 21.29 -14.94 -14.05
C LYS A 7 21.97 -15.89 -13.07
N ASP A 8 23.30 -15.86 -13.08
CA ASP A 8 24.15 -16.52 -12.11
C ASP A 8 24.91 -15.48 -11.29
N LYS A 9 24.85 -15.59 -9.96
CA LYS A 9 25.58 -14.70 -9.06
C LYS A 9 26.34 -15.49 -8.02
N LYS A 10 27.65 -15.25 -7.95
CA LYS A 10 28.48 -15.70 -6.83
C LYS A 10 28.23 -14.81 -5.62
N VAL A 11 27.72 -15.39 -4.55
CA VAL A 11 27.45 -14.70 -3.27
C VAL A 11 28.72 -14.63 -2.41
N SER A 12 28.71 -13.84 -1.34
CA SER A 12 29.86 -13.59 -0.47
C SER A 12 30.41 -14.86 0.19
N ARG A 13 29.54 -15.85 0.40
CA ARG A 13 29.89 -17.19 0.91
C ARG A 13 30.59 -18.09 -0.11
N GLY A 14 30.71 -17.64 -1.37
CA GLY A 14 31.46 -18.33 -2.43
C GLY A 14 30.64 -19.30 -3.29
N PHE A 15 29.34 -19.48 -3.02
CA PHE A 15 28.45 -20.29 -3.83
C PHE A 15 27.87 -19.49 -5.00
N THR A 16 27.52 -20.17 -6.09
CA THR A 16 26.84 -19.56 -7.24
C THR A 16 25.35 -19.86 -7.17
N TYR A 17 24.53 -18.81 -7.15
CA TYR A 17 23.08 -18.91 -7.20
C TYR A 17 22.59 -18.64 -8.62
N HIS A 18 21.72 -19.52 -9.10
CA HIS A 18 20.94 -19.36 -10.31
C HIS A 18 19.58 -18.76 -9.95
N TYR A 19 19.17 -17.68 -10.61
CA TYR A 19 17.91 -17.01 -10.29
C TYR A 19 17.28 -16.34 -11.51
N PHE A 20 15.95 -16.38 -11.56
CA PHE A 20 15.18 -15.60 -12.51
C PHE A 20 15.08 -14.15 -12.01
N TYR A 21 15.40 -13.20 -12.88
CA TYR A 21 15.28 -11.79 -12.56
C TYR A 21 14.55 -10.99 -13.65
N HIS A 22 13.52 -10.25 -13.24
CA HIS A 22 12.85 -9.25 -14.04
C HIS A 22 12.75 -7.95 -13.24
N PRO A 23 13.25 -6.80 -13.74
CA PRO A 23 13.18 -5.55 -13.00
C PRO A 23 11.74 -5.03 -12.89
N ALA A 24 11.45 -4.32 -11.80
CA ALA A 24 10.15 -3.68 -11.63
C ALA A 24 9.96 -2.49 -12.59
N THR A 25 8.71 -2.24 -12.95
CA THR A 25 8.24 -1.12 -13.75
C THR A 25 6.94 -0.58 -13.15
N LEU A 26 6.43 0.56 -13.64
CA LEU A 26 5.13 1.11 -13.22
C LEU A 26 5.01 1.39 -11.70
N GLY A 27 6.13 1.65 -11.02
CA GLY A 27 6.15 1.90 -9.57
C GLY A 27 5.83 0.68 -8.71
N GLN A 28 5.77 -0.53 -9.28
CA GLN A 28 5.52 -1.75 -8.54
C GLN A 28 6.74 -2.18 -7.71
N PRO A 29 6.55 -2.88 -6.58
CA PRO A 29 7.66 -3.46 -5.83
C PRO A 29 8.28 -4.65 -6.57
N THR A 30 9.50 -5.03 -6.15
CA THR A 30 10.07 -6.33 -6.53
C THR A 30 9.64 -7.41 -5.53
N LEU A 31 9.24 -8.57 -6.04
CA LEU A 31 8.87 -9.75 -5.27
C LEU A 31 10.06 -10.70 -5.20
N LEU A 32 10.58 -10.93 -3.99
CA LEU A 32 11.52 -12.01 -3.70
C LEU A 32 10.71 -13.27 -3.41
N ILE A 33 10.71 -14.24 -4.33
CA ILE A 33 9.87 -15.43 -4.22
C ILE A 33 10.72 -16.68 -3.98
N LEU A 34 10.53 -17.34 -2.84
CA LEU A 34 11.31 -18.48 -2.38
C LEU A 34 10.48 -19.76 -2.44
N HIS A 35 10.92 -20.74 -3.24
CA HIS A 35 10.26 -22.03 -3.38
C HIS A 35 10.52 -22.98 -2.20
N GLY A 36 9.70 -24.02 -2.09
CA GLY A 36 9.81 -25.10 -1.10
C GLY A 36 10.59 -26.31 -1.59
N PHE A 37 10.45 -27.45 -0.90
CA PHE A 37 10.97 -28.76 -1.28
C PHE A 37 9.84 -29.72 -1.72
N PRO A 38 10.07 -30.58 -2.72
CA PRO A 38 11.15 -30.55 -3.71
C PRO A 38 10.69 -29.70 -4.90
N SER A 39 11.33 -28.55 -5.15
CA SER A 39 10.93 -27.63 -6.23
C SER A 39 12.14 -26.84 -6.76
N SER A 40 11.88 -25.81 -7.56
CA SER A 40 12.85 -24.83 -8.04
C SER A 40 12.14 -23.50 -8.28
N SER A 41 12.87 -22.49 -8.79
CA SER A 41 12.27 -21.23 -9.26
C SER A 41 11.12 -21.45 -10.26
N TYR A 42 11.16 -22.53 -11.05
CA TYR A 42 10.08 -22.90 -11.98
C TYR A 42 8.74 -23.18 -11.28
N GLY A 43 8.75 -23.54 -9.99
CA GLY A 43 7.54 -23.75 -9.18
C GLY A 43 6.60 -22.53 -9.11
N TRP A 44 7.08 -21.37 -9.53
CA TRP A 44 6.36 -20.10 -9.54
C TRP A 44 6.07 -19.56 -10.95
N HIS A 45 6.22 -20.38 -12.00
CA HIS A 45 6.05 -19.93 -13.39
C HIS A 45 4.67 -19.32 -13.67
N ARG A 46 3.59 -19.85 -13.06
CA ARG A 46 2.23 -19.29 -13.21
C ARG A 46 2.09 -17.91 -12.57
N GLN A 47 2.77 -17.67 -11.44
CA GLN A 47 2.84 -16.35 -10.80
C GLN A 47 3.69 -15.38 -11.64
N VAL A 48 4.80 -15.85 -12.22
CA VAL A 48 5.62 -15.04 -13.13
C VAL A 48 4.78 -14.55 -14.32
N GLU A 49 3.99 -15.43 -14.93
CA GLU A 49 3.10 -15.08 -16.04
C GLU A 49 2.04 -14.06 -15.64
N TYR A 50 1.54 -14.12 -14.41
CA TYR A 50 0.56 -13.18 -13.90
C TYR A 50 1.14 -11.80 -13.55
N PHE A 51 2.28 -11.76 -12.84
CA PHE A 51 2.83 -10.54 -12.25
C PHE A 51 3.72 -9.74 -13.20
N ARG A 52 4.49 -10.41 -14.05
CA ARG A 52 5.39 -9.76 -15.02
C ARG A 52 4.67 -8.73 -15.91
N PRO A 53 3.55 -9.04 -16.59
CA PRO A 53 2.86 -8.05 -17.44
C PRO A 53 2.21 -6.91 -16.65
N LYS A 54 2.07 -7.04 -15.31
CA LYS A 54 1.55 -5.99 -14.42
C LYS A 54 2.65 -5.07 -13.88
N GLY A 55 3.90 -5.28 -14.31
CA GLY A 55 5.04 -4.42 -13.99
C GLY A 55 5.77 -4.76 -12.69
N TYR A 56 5.38 -5.81 -11.96
CA TYR A 56 6.12 -6.22 -10.76
C TYR A 56 7.53 -6.68 -11.10
N GLY A 57 8.48 -6.29 -10.24
CA GLY A 57 9.81 -6.90 -10.28
C GLY A 57 9.73 -8.32 -9.72
N LEU A 58 10.54 -9.23 -10.24
CA LEU A 58 10.57 -10.63 -9.84
C LEU A 58 12.02 -11.04 -9.62
N LEU A 59 12.34 -11.52 -8.43
CA LEU A 59 13.60 -12.18 -8.12
C LEU A 59 13.28 -13.54 -7.50
N ILE A 60 13.53 -14.61 -8.26
CA ILE A 60 13.13 -15.98 -7.90
C ILE A 60 14.36 -16.87 -8.01
N PRO A 61 15.10 -17.07 -6.91
CA PRO A 61 16.26 -17.94 -6.92
C PRO A 61 15.84 -19.41 -6.91
N ASP A 62 16.64 -20.24 -7.58
CA ASP A 62 16.82 -21.61 -7.14
C ASP A 62 17.56 -21.54 -5.79
N LEU A 63 16.95 -22.05 -4.73
CA LEU A 63 17.58 -22.08 -3.41
C LEU A 63 18.80 -23.02 -3.40
N LEU A 64 19.66 -22.88 -2.39
CA LEU A 64 20.87 -23.71 -2.25
C LEU A 64 20.52 -25.20 -2.37
N GLY A 65 21.26 -25.95 -3.17
CA GLY A 65 20.97 -27.38 -3.40
C GLY A 65 19.86 -27.69 -4.40
N ALA A 66 19.11 -26.69 -4.89
CA ALA A 66 18.02 -26.86 -5.85
C ALA A 66 18.38 -26.34 -7.25
N GLY A 67 17.66 -26.83 -8.26
CA GLY A 67 17.74 -26.35 -9.65
C GLY A 67 19.17 -26.27 -10.18
N ASP A 68 19.56 -25.12 -10.70
CA ASP A 68 20.92 -24.87 -11.22
C ASP A 68 21.83 -24.10 -10.23
N THR A 69 21.34 -23.77 -9.03
CA THR A 69 22.16 -23.25 -7.93
C THR A 69 23.15 -24.32 -7.42
N GLU A 70 24.27 -23.86 -6.87
CA GLU A 70 25.32 -24.66 -6.24
C GLU A 70 24.75 -25.70 -5.24
N LYS A 71 25.38 -26.88 -5.20
CA LYS A 71 24.88 -28.06 -4.46
C LYS A 71 25.90 -28.58 -3.44
N PRO A 72 26.24 -27.80 -2.40
CA PRO A 72 27.16 -28.27 -1.38
C PRO A 72 26.58 -29.49 -0.64
N GLU A 73 27.42 -30.48 -0.34
CA GLU A 73 26.96 -31.70 0.33
C GLU A 73 26.94 -31.56 1.86
N ASP A 74 27.73 -30.64 2.42
CA ASP A 74 27.80 -30.40 3.86
C ASP A 74 26.52 -29.72 4.39
N PRO A 75 25.77 -30.36 5.32
CA PRO A 75 24.59 -29.76 5.93
C PRO A 75 24.87 -28.43 6.63
N GLN A 76 26.09 -28.15 7.09
CA GLN A 76 26.44 -26.86 7.71
C GLN A 76 26.25 -25.69 6.73
N ALA A 77 26.39 -25.92 5.42
CA ALA A 77 26.15 -24.90 4.41
C ALA A 77 24.68 -24.45 4.33
N PHE A 78 23.75 -25.26 4.86
CA PHE A 78 22.30 -25.03 4.78
C PHE A 78 21.71 -24.34 6.01
N ARG A 79 22.55 -23.88 6.94
CA ARG A 79 22.10 -23.08 8.08
C ARG A 79 21.35 -21.84 7.60
N MET A 80 20.18 -21.60 8.18
CA MET A 80 19.19 -20.66 7.68
C MET A 80 19.69 -19.21 7.73
N ALA A 81 20.48 -18.85 8.74
CA ALA A 81 21.11 -17.54 8.83
C ALA A 81 22.11 -17.29 7.69
N LEU A 82 22.79 -18.35 7.24
CA LEU A 82 23.75 -18.23 6.15
C LEU A 82 23.04 -18.10 4.80
N ILE A 83 22.00 -18.90 4.55
CA ILE A 83 21.15 -18.76 3.34
C ILE A 83 20.49 -17.39 3.31
N ALA A 84 20.03 -16.87 4.46
CA ALA A 84 19.47 -15.52 4.55
C ALA A 84 20.48 -14.46 4.07
N ARG A 85 21.76 -14.57 4.44
CA ARG A 85 22.81 -13.66 3.93
C ARG A 85 23.00 -13.79 2.42
N ASP A 86 22.96 -15.00 1.87
CA ASP A 86 23.06 -15.22 0.42
C ASP A 86 21.93 -14.52 -0.33
N LEU A 87 20.70 -14.57 0.20
CA LEU A 87 19.57 -13.85 -0.39
C LEU A 87 19.78 -12.34 -0.37
N ILE A 88 20.37 -11.79 0.70
CA ILE A 88 20.71 -10.36 0.74
C ILE A 88 21.80 -10.01 -0.29
N ASP A 89 22.78 -10.88 -0.50
CA ASP A 89 23.78 -10.69 -1.55
C ASP A 89 23.15 -10.64 -2.96
N LEU A 90 22.08 -11.40 -3.20
CA LEU A 90 21.31 -11.33 -4.45
C LEU A 90 20.54 -10.01 -4.57
N LEU A 91 19.90 -9.54 -3.49
CA LEU A 91 19.24 -8.24 -3.48
C LEU A 91 20.23 -7.11 -3.78
N ASP A 92 21.39 -7.13 -3.11
CA ASP A 92 22.46 -6.15 -3.28
C ASP A 92 23.03 -6.18 -4.72
N ALA A 93 23.15 -7.37 -5.33
CA ALA A 93 23.62 -7.52 -6.70
C ALA A 93 22.70 -6.89 -7.75
N GLU A 94 21.40 -6.86 -7.49
CA GLU A 94 20.39 -6.25 -8.36
C GLU A 94 20.04 -4.81 -7.96
N GLY A 95 20.74 -4.24 -6.97
CA GLY A 95 20.52 -2.87 -6.49
C GLY A 95 19.18 -2.68 -5.77
N LEU A 96 18.61 -3.74 -5.20
CA LEU A 96 17.31 -3.72 -4.55
C LEU A 96 17.45 -3.37 -3.06
N ASP A 97 17.04 -2.16 -2.66
CA ASP A 97 17.03 -1.77 -1.25
C ASP A 97 15.97 -2.55 -0.46
N LYS A 98 14.72 -2.60 -0.95
CA LYS A 98 13.61 -3.30 -0.31
C LYS A 98 12.76 -4.09 -1.30
N VAL A 99 12.20 -5.19 -0.82
CA VAL A 99 11.35 -6.11 -1.61
C VAL A 99 10.15 -6.58 -0.79
N VAL A 100 9.18 -7.23 -1.45
CA VAL A 100 8.18 -8.05 -0.77
C VAL A 100 8.68 -9.49 -0.75
N GLY A 101 8.78 -10.10 0.43
CA GLY A 101 9.23 -11.47 0.56
C GLY A 101 8.07 -12.46 0.51
N ILE A 102 8.12 -13.45 -0.35
CA ILE A 102 7.11 -14.49 -0.51
C ILE A 102 7.79 -15.85 -0.34
N GLY A 103 7.32 -16.66 0.59
CA GLY A 103 7.87 -18.00 0.85
C GLY A 103 6.81 -19.09 0.71
N HIS A 104 7.20 -20.26 0.21
CA HIS A 104 6.42 -21.50 0.26
C HIS A 104 7.26 -22.61 0.89
N ASP A 105 6.66 -23.42 1.77
CA ASP A 105 7.32 -24.56 2.44
C ASP A 105 8.72 -24.23 3.03
N TRP A 106 9.83 -24.87 2.64
CA TRP A 106 11.16 -24.51 3.13
C TRP A 106 11.58 -23.09 2.74
N GLY A 107 11.05 -22.54 1.66
CA GLY A 107 11.18 -21.14 1.30
C GLY A 107 10.57 -20.21 2.34
N SER A 108 9.42 -20.57 2.94
CA SER A 108 8.84 -19.84 4.09
C SER A 108 9.74 -19.91 5.32
N VAL A 109 10.40 -21.05 5.52
CA VAL A 109 11.30 -21.31 6.62
C VAL A 109 12.57 -20.45 6.42
N VAL A 110 13.19 -20.44 5.24
CA VAL A 110 14.28 -19.51 4.89
C VAL A 110 13.86 -18.04 5.01
N LEU A 111 12.67 -17.67 4.50
CA LEU A 111 12.15 -16.31 4.59
C LEU A 111 12.01 -15.86 6.04
N SER A 112 11.59 -16.75 6.95
CA SER A 112 11.42 -16.41 8.36
C SER A 112 12.73 -15.96 9.00
N ARG A 113 13.84 -16.68 8.76
CA ARG A 113 15.16 -16.25 9.29
C ARG A 113 15.70 -15.01 8.58
N THR A 114 15.40 -14.86 7.29
CA THR A 114 15.72 -13.63 6.55
C THR A 114 14.97 -12.44 7.14
N ALA A 115 13.71 -12.61 7.52
CA ALA A 115 12.91 -11.60 8.20
C ALA A 115 13.47 -11.26 9.58
N ASN A 116 13.94 -12.24 10.38
CA ASN A 116 14.55 -11.97 11.67
C ASN A 116 15.84 -11.16 11.59
N LEU A 117 16.69 -11.47 10.61
CA LEU A 117 18.04 -10.90 10.51
C LEU A 117 18.08 -9.61 9.68
N PHE A 118 17.16 -9.44 8.74
CA PHE A 118 17.21 -8.37 7.74
C PHE A 118 15.84 -7.73 7.49
N GLN A 119 15.00 -7.62 8.52
CA GLN A 119 13.63 -7.13 8.41
C GLN A 119 13.49 -5.79 7.64
N ASP A 120 14.49 -4.91 7.74
CA ASP A 120 14.48 -3.60 7.08
C ASP A 120 14.62 -3.66 5.55
N ARG A 121 15.09 -4.79 5.01
CA ARG A 121 15.16 -5.06 3.57
C ARG A 121 13.82 -5.47 2.96
N PHE A 122 12.75 -5.43 3.75
CA PHE A 122 11.43 -5.87 3.31
C PHE A 122 10.37 -4.80 3.57
N HIS A 123 9.51 -4.62 2.55
CA HIS A 123 8.27 -3.89 2.67
C HIS A 123 7.23 -4.70 3.44
N ALA A 124 7.17 -5.99 3.14
CA ALA A 124 6.14 -6.90 3.60
C ALA A 124 6.56 -8.36 3.45
N PHE A 125 5.81 -9.24 4.10
CA PHE A 125 6.00 -10.68 4.00
C PHE A 125 4.71 -11.41 3.66
N ILE A 126 4.83 -12.44 2.84
CA ILE A 126 3.75 -13.35 2.52
C ILE A 126 4.24 -14.78 2.78
N TRP A 127 3.58 -15.45 3.72
CA TRP A 127 3.81 -16.86 4.00
C TRP A 127 2.73 -17.67 3.30
N ASN A 128 3.14 -18.46 2.31
CA ASN A 128 2.27 -19.37 1.58
C ASN A 128 2.42 -20.78 2.17
N VAL A 129 1.31 -21.34 2.67
CA VAL A 129 1.19 -22.68 3.27
C VAL A 129 1.89 -22.84 4.61
N VAL A 130 3.22 -22.73 4.63
CA VAL A 130 4.00 -22.76 5.86
C VAL A 130 4.10 -21.34 6.41
N ALA A 131 3.53 -21.14 7.60
CA ALA A 131 3.57 -19.87 8.32
C ALA A 131 4.99 -19.47 8.74
N TYR A 132 5.10 -18.23 9.24
CA TYR A 132 6.30 -17.75 9.91
C TYR A 132 6.77 -18.74 10.98
N SER A 133 8.06 -19.07 10.91
CA SER A 133 8.74 -20.01 11.81
C SER A 133 9.77 -19.25 12.65
N PRO A 134 9.47 -18.94 13.93
CA PRO A 134 10.36 -18.19 14.80
C PRO A 134 11.66 -18.95 15.08
N PRO A 135 12.73 -18.25 15.52
CA PRO A 135 13.92 -18.91 16.04
C PRO A 135 13.59 -19.84 17.21
N SER A 136 14.41 -20.88 17.43
CA SER A 136 14.23 -21.83 18.53
C SER A 136 15.42 -21.84 19.47
N HIS A 137 15.13 -21.72 20.77
CA HIS A 137 16.12 -21.96 21.83
C HIS A 137 16.18 -23.41 22.30
N GLN A 138 15.54 -24.32 21.58
CA GLN A 138 15.53 -25.74 21.86
C GLN A 138 16.09 -26.51 20.68
N ARG A 139 16.88 -27.55 20.97
CA ARG A 139 17.29 -28.52 19.97
C ARG A 139 16.08 -29.35 19.54
N MET A 140 16.01 -29.66 18.26
CA MET A 140 14.98 -30.50 17.69
C MET A 140 15.11 -31.93 18.22
N ASP A 141 14.03 -32.46 18.77
CA ASP A 141 13.83 -33.89 18.96
C ASP A 141 12.71 -34.33 18.01
N ILE A 142 13.10 -34.93 16.89
CA ILE A 142 12.15 -35.32 15.84
C ILE A 142 11.18 -36.42 16.32
N ASN A 143 11.61 -37.32 17.21
CA ASN A 143 10.73 -38.37 17.73
C ASN A 143 9.68 -37.76 18.66
N ALA A 144 10.08 -36.84 19.54
CA ALA A 144 9.14 -36.12 20.39
C ALA A 144 8.17 -35.25 19.59
N ALA A 145 8.65 -34.58 18.53
CA ALA A 145 7.81 -33.79 17.63
C ALA A 145 6.74 -34.66 16.93
N ILE A 146 7.14 -35.82 16.40
CA ILE A 146 6.22 -36.79 15.78
C ILE A 146 5.18 -37.29 16.80
N ALA A 147 5.63 -37.71 17.99
CA ALA A 147 4.73 -38.20 19.04
C ALA A 147 3.71 -37.12 19.47
N ARG A 148 4.15 -35.87 19.60
CA ARG A 148 3.29 -34.73 19.92
C ARG A 148 2.25 -34.50 18.83
N LEU A 149 2.65 -34.48 17.56
CA LEU A 149 1.72 -34.27 16.44
C LEU A 149 0.74 -35.43 16.29
N GLN A 150 1.18 -36.67 16.49
CA GLN A 150 0.31 -37.84 16.55
C GLN A 150 -0.75 -37.68 17.65
N SER A 151 -0.36 -37.20 18.84
CA SER A 151 -1.29 -36.96 19.94
C SER A 151 -2.27 -35.82 19.68
N LEU A 152 -1.82 -34.74 19.02
CA LEU A 152 -2.65 -33.54 18.80
C LEU A 152 -3.57 -33.66 17.59
N THR A 153 -3.13 -34.34 16.53
CA THR A 153 -3.84 -34.35 15.24
C THR A 153 -4.23 -35.75 14.78
N GLY A 154 -3.96 -36.79 15.57
CA GLY A 154 -4.18 -38.18 15.20
C GLY A 154 -3.23 -38.71 14.12
N ASN A 155 -2.21 -37.92 13.72
CA ASN A 155 -1.34 -38.23 12.57
C ASN A 155 0.12 -37.84 12.85
N ALA A 156 1.04 -38.67 12.39
CA ALA A 156 2.47 -38.57 12.69
C ALA A 156 3.23 -37.56 11.78
N ARG A 157 2.56 -36.49 11.31
CA ARG A 157 2.87 -35.48 10.27
C ARG A 157 4.32 -35.25 9.79
N TYR A 158 5.35 -35.52 10.59
CA TYR A 158 6.78 -35.43 10.24
C TYR A 158 7.52 -36.78 10.13
N GLY A 159 6.83 -37.92 9.99
CA GLY A 159 7.48 -39.23 9.92
C GLY A 159 8.54 -39.36 8.81
N TYR A 160 8.31 -38.73 7.66
CA TYR A 160 9.27 -38.69 6.56
C TYR A 160 10.58 -37.95 6.90
N TRP A 161 10.58 -37.00 7.85
CA TRP A 161 11.80 -36.27 8.23
C TRP A 161 12.87 -37.19 8.81
N LYS A 162 12.46 -38.31 9.44
CA LYS A 162 13.42 -39.32 9.94
C LYS A 162 14.23 -39.90 8.79
N TRP A 163 13.55 -40.31 7.73
CA TRP A 163 14.19 -40.88 6.56
C TRP A 163 14.98 -39.83 5.78
N TYR A 164 14.41 -38.66 5.51
CA TYR A 164 15.11 -37.58 4.79
C TYR A 164 16.35 -37.04 5.53
N ASN A 165 16.48 -37.30 6.83
CA ASN A 165 17.68 -37.00 7.60
C ASN A 165 18.80 -38.07 7.44
N GLU A 166 18.51 -39.27 6.97
CA GLU A 166 19.51 -40.31 6.71
C GLU A 166 20.47 -39.87 5.60
N ASP A 167 21.75 -40.25 5.71
CA ASP A 167 22.78 -39.75 4.79
C ASP A 167 22.66 -40.34 3.38
N ASP A 168 22.06 -41.52 3.24
CA ASP A 168 21.87 -42.31 2.03
C ASP A 168 20.44 -42.26 1.47
N ALA A 169 19.51 -41.54 2.11
CA ALA A 169 18.11 -41.47 1.67
C ALA A 169 17.94 -41.01 0.20
N TYR A 170 18.82 -40.10 -0.23
CA TYR A 170 18.82 -39.59 -1.60
C TYR A 170 19.02 -40.68 -2.65
N GLU A 171 19.75 -41.77 -2.34
CA GLU A 171 20.05 -42.82 -3.32
C GLU A 171 18.78 -43.52 -3.79
N ILE A 172 17.85 -43.76 -2.85
CA ILE A 172 16.54 -44.36 -3.14
C ILE A 172 15.65 -43.35 -3.88
N CYS A 173 15.66 -42.08 -3.46
CA CYS A 173 14.87 -41.04 -4.12
C CYS A 173 15.32 -40.80 -5.56
N ASP A 174 16.63 -40.65 -5.80
CA ASP A 174 17.20 -40.41 -7.13
C ASP A 174 16.99 -41.63 -8.04
N LYS A 175 17.14 -42.85 -7.51
CA LYS A 175 16.88 -44.09 -8.26
C LYS A 175 15.42 -44.22 -8.69
N ASN A 176 14.48 -43.81 -7.84
CA ASN A 176 13.03 -43.94 -8.08
C ASN A 176 12.37 -42.55 -8.16
N ILE A 177 12.95 -41.66 -8.98
CA ILE A 177 12.57 -40.24 -9.00
C ILE A 177 11.10 -40.01 -9.31
N ASP A 178 10.49 -40.79 -10.22
CA ASP A 178 9.06 -40.63 -10.54
C ASP A 178 8.16 -40.95 -9.33
N ALA A 179 8.47 -42.00 -8.56
CA ALA A 179 7.72 -42.34 -7.35
C ALA A 179 7.90 -41.27 -6.27
N PHE A 180 9.12 -40.72 -6.12
CA PHE A 180 9.38 -39.61 -5.20
C PHE A 180 8.59 -38.35 -5.59
N VAL A 181 8.63 -37.94 -6.86
CA VAL A 181 7.94 -36.74 -7.35
C VAL A 181 6.43 -36.91 -7.26
N GLN A 182 5.86 -38.05 -7.65
CA GLN A 182 4.42 -38.28 -7.51
C GLN A 182 3.97 -38.30 -6.05
N LEU A 183 4.80 -38.76 -5.12
CA LEU A 183 4.49 -38.62 -3.69
C LEU A 183 4.56 -37.15 -3.24
N ALA A 184 5.52 -36.38 -3.76
CA ALA A 184 5.69 -34.98 -3.40
C ALA A 184 4.56 -34.07 -3.94
N TYR A 185 3.92 -34.44 -5.06
CA TYR A 185 2.81 -33.69 -5.67
C TYR A 185 1.53 -34.56 -5.70
N PRO A 186 0.88 -34.78 -4.54
CA PRO A 186 -0.24 -35.71 -4.44
C PRO A 186 -1.55 -35.13 -5.01
N GLU A 187 -2.44 -35.99 -5.52
CA GLU A 187 -3.81 -35.60 -5.89
C GLU A 187 -4.64 -35.16 -4.68
N SER A 188 -4.41 -35.79 -3.52
CA SER A 188 -5.22 -35.54 -2.33
C SER A 188 -4.40 -35.66 -1.05
N PRO A 189 -4.83 -35.00 0.03
CA PRO A 189 -4.12 -35.02 1.31
C PRO A 189 -4.10 -36.40 1.97
N GLU A 190 -5.05 -37.28 1.66
CA GLU A 190 -5.10 -38.65 2.16
C GLU A 190 -3.86 -39.45 1.76
N ILE A 191 -3.33 -39.22 0.56
CA ILE A 191 -2.08 -39.85 0.10
C ILE A 191 -0.93 -39.49 1.04
N TRP A 192 -0.82 -38.23 1.46
CA TRP A 192 0.19 -37.83 2.42
C TRP A 192 -0.06 -38.39 3.82
N LEU A 193 -1.30 -38.40 4.29
CA LEU A 193 -1.65 -38.96 5.59
C LEU A 193 -1.33 -40.46 5.67
N GLU A 194 -1.47 -41.21 4.58
CA GLU A 194 -1.16 -42.64 4.52
C GLU A 194 0.32 -42.93 4.22
N TRP A 195 0.90 -42.21 3.25
CA TRP A 195 2.18 -42.59 2.64
C TRP A 195 3.35 -41.65 2.92
N LEU A 196 3.11 -40.38 3.26
CA LEU A 196 4.21 -39.44 3.56
C LEU A 196 4.42 -39.29 5.07
N THR A 197 3.35 -38.97 5.79
CA THR A 197 3.43 -38.56 7.19
C THR A 197 3.80 -39.68 8.17
N PRO A 198 3.41 -40.96 8.00
CA PRO A 198 3.80 -41.99 8.96
C PRO A 198 5.28 -42.40 8.79
N PRO A 199 6.02 -42.64 9.89
CA PRO A 199 7.41 -43.06 9.81
C PRO A 199 7.62 -44.29 8.93
N GLY A 200 8.59 -44.22 8.00
CA GLY A 200 8.95 -45.31 7.09
C GLY A 200 8.06 -45.48 5.85
N LYS A 201 6.87 -44.87 5.82
CA LYS A 201 5.94 -45.01 4.69
C LYS A 201 6.43 -44.31 3.42
N ALA A 202 7.06 -43.15 3.54
CA ALA A 202 7.62 -42.44 2.40
C ALA A 202 8.73 -43.27 1.73
N LYS A 203 9.60 -43.88 2.55
CA LYS A 203 10.65 -44.80 2.10
C LYS A 203 10.04 -45.99 1.37
N GLN A 204 9.07 -46.64 2.00
CA GLN A 204 8.36 -47.78 1.41
C GLN A 204 7.75 -47.42 0.04
N TRP A 205 7.06 -46.29 -0.06
CA TRP A 205 6.46 -45.84 -1.32
C TRP A 205 7.50 -45.70 -2.43
N THR A 206 8.61 -45.01 -2.13
CA THR A 206 9.66 -44.73 -3.11
C THR A 206 10.43 -46.00 -3.48
N GLU A 207 10.75 -46.87 -2.52
CA GLU A 207 11.43 -48.16 -2.78
C GLU A 207 10.60 -49.11 -3.64
N GLU A 208 9.29 -49.16 -3.41
CA GLU A 208 8.34 -49.95 -4.20
C GLU A 208 8.01 -49.29 -5.55
N ASN A 209 8.60 -48.13 -5.86
CA ASN A 209 8.39 -47.34 -7.08
C ASN A 209 6.90 -47.12 -7.37
N ARG A 210 6.12 -46.79 -6.34
CA ARG A 210 4.66 -46.58 -6.46
C ARG A 210 4.37 -45.32 -7.26
N GLN A 211 3.40 -45.43 -8.17
CA GLN A 211 2.96 -44.35 -9.04
C GLN A 211 1.43 -44.42 -9.16
N LEU A 212 0.74 -43.35 -8.75
CA LEU A 212 -0.72 -43.22 -8.83
C LEU A 212 -1.20 -42.33 -9.98
N GLY A 213 -0.26 -41.72 -10.70
CA GLY A 213 -0.56 -40.74 -11.74
C GLY A 213 -0.42 -39.30 -11.23
N LEU A 214 -0.60 -38.36 -12.15
CA LEU A 214 -0.45 -36.93 -11.88
C LEU A 214 -1.73 -36.37 -11.26
N PRO A 215 -1.60 -35.37 -10.37
CA PRO A 215 -2.76 -34.70 -9.86
C PRO A 215 -3.43 -33.86 -10.95
N SER A 216 -4.74 -33.65 -10.83
CA SER A 216 -5.59 -32.96 -11.80
C SER A 216 -5.18 -31.51 -12.06
N TRP A 217 -4.50 -30.88 -11.10
CA TRP A 217 -3.99 -29.50 -11.19
C TRP A 217 -2.58 -29.37 -11.78
N LEU A 218 -1.89 -30.49 -12.06
CA LEU A 218 -0.53 -30.51 -12.62
C LEU A 218 -0.53 -31.12 -14.02
N THR A 219 -0.10 -30.34 -15.01
CA THR A 219 0.02 -30.84 -16.38
C THR A 219 1.22 -31.78 -16.55
N GLN A 220 1.19 -32.61 -17.59
CA GLN A 220 2.30 -33.51 -17.91
C GLN A 220 3.61 -32.75 -18.17
N ASP A 221 3.55 -31.59 -18.82
CA ASP A 221 4.73 -30.78 -19.12
C ASP A 221 5.33 -30.16 -17.86
N GLU A 222 4.49 -29.67 -16.94
CA GLU A 222 4.95 -29.18 -15.63
C GLU A 222 5.58 -30.31 -14.82
N TYR A 223 4.93 -31.48 -14.76
CA TYR A 223 5.49 -32.65 -14.09
C TYR A 223 6.86 -33.02 -14.67
N ASN A 224 6.97 -33.13 -15.99
CA ASN A 224 8.23 -33.45 -16.65
C ASN A 224 9.31 -32.43 -16.27
N LYS A 225 8.96 -31.14 -16.22
CA LYS A 225 9.91 -30.09 -15.84
C LYS A 225 10.39 -30.23 -14.39
N PHE A 226 9.49 -30.49 -13.45
CA PHE A 226 9.86 -30.71 -12.05
C PHE A 226 10.73 -31.96 -11.89
N ARG A 227 10.29 -33.08 -12.49
CA ARG A 227 10.98 -34.37 -12.46
C ARG A 227 12.37 -34.28 -13.08
N ASP A 228 12.50 -33.68 -14.26
CA ASP A 228 13.77 -33.54 -14.97
C ASP A 228 14.74 -32.61 -14.21
N THR A 229 14.22 -31.54 -13.60
CA THR A 229 15.03 -30.62 -12.78
C THR A 229 15.62 -31.35 -11.57
N LEU A 230 14.82 -32.14 -10.87
CA LEU A 230 15.26 -32.92 -9.71
C LEU A 230 16.21 -34.04 -10.13
N ALA A 231 15.91 -34.77 -11.22
CA ALA A 231 16.76 -35.83 -11.74
C ALA A 231 18.14 -35.31 -12.20
N LYS A 232 18.20 -34.12 -12.81
CA LYS A 232 19.45 -33.47 -13.22
C LYS A 232 20.30 -33.07 -12.01
N GLY A 233 19.66 -32.52 -10.97
CA GLY A 233 20.36 -31.99 -9.80
C GLY A 233 20.74 -33.03 -8.74
N GLY A 234 19.97 -34.12 -8.64
CA GLY A 234 20.03 -35.08 -7.53
C GLY A 234 19.52 -34.50 -6.21
N LEU A 235 19.11 -35.37 -5.30
CA LEU A 235 18.50 -34.95 -4.02
C LEU A 235 19.49 -34.90 -2.84
N LYS A 236 20.72 -35.36 -3.01
CA LYS A 236 21.73 -35.45 -1.93
C LYS A 236 21.92 -34.12 -1.18
N SER A 237 22.18 -33.06 -1.94
CA SER A 237 22.35 -31.71 -1.38
C SER A 237 21.00 -31.14 -0.90
N TYR A 238 19.93 -31.35 -1.66
CA TYR A 238 18.63 -30.76 -1.36
C TYR A 238 17.99 -31.30 -0.07
N LEU A 239 18.25 -32.57 0.28
CA LEU A 239 17.81 -33.15 1.57
C LEU A 239 18.49 -32.50 2.80
N ASN A 240 19.54 -31.70 2.62
CA ASN A 240 20.19 -31.00 3.74
C ASN A 240 19.27 -30.03 4.48
N TYR A 241 18.19 -29.54 3.87
CA TYR A 241 17.16 -28.76 4.58
C TYR A 241 16.57 -29.54 5.77
N TYR A 242 16.26 -30.83 5.59
CA TYR A 242 15.77 -31.70 6.66
C TYR A 242 16.87 -32.02 7.67
N LYS A 243 18.09 -32.31 7.20
CA LYS A 243 19.24 -32.60 8.08
C LYS A 243 19.56 -31.41 8.99
N VAL A 244 19.53 -30.18 8.48
CA VAL A 244 19.75 -28.96 9.26
C VAL A 244 18.74 -28.84 10.41
N ALA A 245 17.46 -29.10 10.14
CA ALA A 245 16.44 -29.02 11.15
C ALA A 245 16.52 -30.17 12.18
N VAL A 246 16.61 -31.42 11.72
CA VAL A 246 16.64 -32.60 12.60
C VAL A 246 17.92 -32.64 13.43
N ARG A 247 19.08 -32.29 12.86
CA ARG A 247 20.38 -32.26 13.56
C ARG A 247 20.60 -30.97 14.35
N SER A 248 19.61 -30.07 14.40
CA SER A 248 19.65 -28.81 15.16
C SER A 248 20.81 -27.88 14.78
N LEU A 249 21.14 -27.79 13.49
CA LEU A 249 22.30 -27.01 13.03
C LEU A 249 22.05 -25.49 13.09
N ASN A 250 20.79 -25.05 13.10
CA ASN A 250 20.44 -23.65 13.33
C ASN A 250 20.56 -23.22 14.81
N TYR A 251 20.68 -24.16 15.74
CA TYR A 251 20.55 -23.89 17.18
C TYR A 251 21.46 -22.75 17.66
N GLU A 252 22.73 -22.77 17.27
CA GLU A 252 23.71 -21.76 17.69
C GLU A 252 23.47 -20.39 17.05
N ASP A 253 22.86 -20.35 15.86
CA ASP A 253 22.49 -19.08 15.21
C ASP A 253 21.24 -18.49 15.85
N ASP A 254 20.24 -19.33 16.10
CA ASP A 254 18.99 -18.91 16.72
C ASP A 254 19.23 -18.34 18.13
N GLN A 255 20.20 -18.86 18.89
CA GLN A 255 20.62 -18.30 20.19
C GLN A 255 21.08 -16.83 20.10
N LYS A 256 21.59 -16.40 18.93
CA LYS A 256 22.17 -15.06 18.74
C LYS A 256 21.11 -14.05 18.28
N ILE A 257 19.91 -14.50 17.93
CA ILE A 257 18.84 -13.61 17.45
C ILE A 257 18.12 -13.02 18.67
N ALA A 258 18.21 -11.70 18.78
CA ALA A 258 17.54 -10.94 19.85
C ALA A 258 16.03 -11.21 19.84
N GLN A 259 15.44 -11.30 21.03
CA GLN A 259 14.05 -11.78 21.19
C GLN A 259 13.00 -10.83 20.59
N ASP A 260 13.30 -9.53 20.51
CA ASP A 260 12.47 -8.53 19.84
C ASP A 260 12.40 -8.76 18.32
N ALA A 261 13.47 -9.27 17.72
CA ALA A 261 13.51 -9.64 16.30
C ALA A 261 12.65 -10.88 15.97
N TRP A 262 12.12 -11.60 16.97
CA TRP A 262 11.22 -12.72 16.76
C TRP A 262 9.82 -12.28 16.36
N VAL A 263 9.45 -11.03 16.67
CA VAL A 263 8.16 -10.43 16.31
C VAL A 263 8.32 -9.72 14.99
N ILE A 264 7.55 -10.14 13.98
CA ILE A 264 7.55 -9.48 12.68
C ILE A 264 6.64 -8.27 12.77
N GLN A 265 7.17 -7.10 12.47
CA GLN A 265 6.47 -5.81 12.54
C GLN A 265 5.93 -5.38 11.17
N LYS A 266 6.45 -5.95 10.08
CA LYS A 266 6.04 -5.59 8.73
C LYS A 266 4.62 -6.10 8.41
N PRO A 267 3.87 -5.41 7.54
CA PRO A 267 2.62 -5.92 6.99
C PRO A 267 2.79 -7.35 6.47
N THR A 268 1.83 -8.21 6.78
CA THR A 268 1.94 -9.64 6.54
C THR A 268 0.64 -10.24 6.05
N LEU A 269 0.74 -11.12 5.05
CA LEU A 269 -0.33 -12.03 4.64
C LEU A 269 0.11 -13.48 4.90
N PHE A 270 -0.71 -14.26 5.60
CA PHE A 270 -0.57 -15.71 5.69
C PHE A 270 -1.68 -16.38 4.87
N VAL A 271 -1.28 -17.16 3.86
CA VAL A 271 -2.20 -17.98 3.06
C VAL A 271 -2.09 -19.43 3.55
N ALA A 272 -3.08 -19.89 4.29
CA ALA A 272 -3.16 -21.25 4.80
C ALA A 272 -3.86 -22.18 3.78
N ALA A 273 -3.33 -23.39 3.61
CA ALA A 273 -3.99 -24.46 2.86
C ALA A 273 -4.83 -25.31 3.81
N LYS A 274 -6.16 -25.28 3.64
CA LYS A 274 -7.12 -25.96 4.52
C LYS A 274 -6.84 -27.45 4.69
N TYR A 275 -6.42 -28.09 3.59
CA TYR A 275 -6.26 -29.54 3.53
C TYR A 275 -4.80 -30.00 3.64
N ASP A 276 -3.87 -29.12 3.97
CA ASP A 276 -2.47 -29.52 4.10
C ASP A 276 -2.25 -30.58 5.21
N ALA A 277 -1.72 -31.74 4.82
CA ALA A 277 -1.48 -32.87 5.71
C ALA A 277 -0.23 -32.70 6.59
N VAL A 278 0.65 -31.74 6.29
CA VAL A 278 1.89 -31.47 7.04
C VAL A 278 1.80 -30.14 7.79
N ALA A 279 1.54 -29.04 7.07
CA ALA A 279 1.50 -27.68 7.58
C ALA A 279 0.06 -27.22 7.86
N THR A 280 -0.56 -27.75 8.92
CA THR A 280 -1.97 -27.42 9.20
C THR A 280 -2.22 -25.93 9.38
N PRO A 281 -3.39 -25.42 8.97
CA PRO A 281 -3.82 -24.07 9.28
C PRO A 281 -3.75 -23.77 10.78
N ALA A 282 -4.14 -24.71 11.65
CA ALA A 282 -4.12 -24.52 13.09
C ALA A 282 -2.71 -24.24 13.64
N MET A 283 -1.70 -25.00 13.20
CA MET A 283 -0.31 -24.77 13.59
C MET A 283 0.21 -23.43 13.06
N GLY A 284 -0.11 -23.11 11.80
CA GLY A 284 0.32 -21.86 11.18
C GLY A 284 -0.29 -20.64 11.87
N LYS A 285 -1.60 -20.66 12.11
CA LYS A 285 -2.34 -19.58 12.81
C LYS A 285 -1.79 -19.33 14.20
N ALA A 286 -1.51 -20.38 14.98
CA ALA A 286 -0.94 -20.22 16.32
C ALA A 286 0.41 -19.50 16.32
N ASN A 287 1.26 -19.74 15.32
CA ASN A 287 2.52 -19.01 15.18
C ASN A 287 2.30 -17.56 14.74
N ILE A 288 1.42 -17.34 13.76
CA ILE A 288 1.10 -16.00 13.25
C ILE A 288 0.50 -15.13 14.35
N GLU A 289 -0.50 -15.62 15.08
CA GLU A 289 -1.14 -14.89 16.19
C GLU A 289 -0.13 -14.49 17.27
N LYS A 290 0.86 -15.33 17.54
CA LYS A 290 1.87 -15.08 18.58
C LYS A 290 2.94 -14.08 18.16
N TYR A 291 3.42 -14.16 16.92
CA TYR A 291 4.63 -13.43 16.49
C TYR A 291 4.39 -12.40 15.39
N VAL A 292 3.21 -12.39 14.77
CA VAL A 292 2.82 -11.47 13.71
C VAL A 292 1.35 -11.05 13.91
N PRO A 293 0.99 -10.45 15.06
CA PRO A 293 -0.41 -10.24 15.46
C PRO A 293 -1.21 -9.35 14.48
N GLN A 294 -0.53 -8.56 13.66
CA GLN A 294 -1.11 -7.72 12.61
C GLN A 294 -1.35 -8.44 11.27
N ALA A 295 -0.98 -9.71 11.14
CA ALA A 295 -1.08 -10.42 9.88
C ALA A 295 -2.54 -10.65 9.46
N LYS A 296 -2.82 -10.45 8.17
CA LYS A 296 -4.03 -10.95 7.55
C LYS A 296 -3.87 -12.45 7.30
N ILE A 297 -4.87 -13.24 7.70
CA ILE A 297 -4.89 -14.69 7.48
C ILE A 297 -6.00 -15.01 6.49
N VAL A 298 -5.68 -15.76 5.44
CA VAL A 298 -6.63 -16.28 4.46
C VAL A 298 -6.44 -17.78 4.36
N GLU A 299 -7.54 -18.53 4.35
CA GLU A 299 -7.52 -19.98 4.20
C GLU A 299 -8.13 -20.36 2.85
N LEU A 300 -7.46 -21.23 2.10
CA LEU A 300 -7.89 -21.72 0.79
C LEU A 300 -8.19 -23.21 0.84
N GLU A 301 -9.23 -23.62 0.11
CA GLU A 301 -9.65 -25.02 -0.02
C GLU A 301 -8.75 -25.78 -1.00
N CYS A 302 -7.55 -26.11 -0.53
CA CYS A 302 -6.52 -26.81 -1.30
C CYS A 302 -5.52 -27.51 -0.40
N GLY A 303 -4.67 -28.33 -1.02
CA GLY A 303 -3.51 -28.96 -0.42
C GLY A 303 -2.27 -28.05 -0.42
N HIS A 304 -1.10 -28.69 -0.34
CA HIS A 304 0.17 -28.03 -0.05
C HIS A 304 0.72 -27.15 -1.17
N TRP A 305 0.32 -27.37 -2.42
CA TRP A 305 0.89 -26.68 -3.58
C TRP A 305 -0.01 -25.54 -4.05
N VAL A 306 -0.38 -24.63 -3.13
CA VAL A 306 -1.35 -23.53 -3.35
C VAL A 306 -1.07 -22.75 -4.64
N GLN A 307 0.21 -22.48 -4.94
CA GLN A 307 0.62 -21.72 -6.12
C GLN A 307 0.35 -22.43 -7.45
N LEU A 308 0.14 -23.74 -7.43
CA LEU A 308 -0.26 -24.54 -8.58
C LEU A 308 -1.75 -24.88 -8.51
N GLU A 309 -2.22 -25.39 -7.37
CA GLU A 309 -3.59 -25.89 -7.18
C GLU A 309 -4.65 -24.77 -7.17
N GLN A 310 -4.31 -23.59 -6.63
CA GLN A 310 -5.20 -22.43 -6.50
C GLN A 310 -4.56 -21.20 -7.14
N THR A 311 -4.02 -21.37 -8.34
CA THR A 311 -3.19 -20.37 -9.05
C THR A 311 -3.87 -18.99 -9.11
N GLU A 312 -5.09 -18.93 -9.65
CA GLU A 312 -5.83 -17.69 -9.87
C GLU A 312 -6.12 -17.01 -8.53
N ARG A 313 -6.59 -17.80 -7.57
CA ARG A 313 -6.95 -17.28 -6.26
C ARG A 313 -5.74 -16.77 -5.48
N LEU A 314 -4.61 -17.49 -5.55
CA LEU A 314 -3.36 -17.02 -4.98
C LEU A 314 -2.90 -15.74 -5.67
N ASN A 315 -2.95 -15.65 -6.99
CA ASN A 315 -2.56 -14.43 -7.73
C ASN A 315 -3.37 -13.20 -7.31
N GLU A 316 -4.68 -13.34 -7.11
CA GLU A 316 -5.54 -12.29 -6.57
C GLU A 316 -5.15 -11.89 -5.14
N LEU A 317 -4.92 -12.88 -4.28
CA LEU A 317 -4.52 -12.65 -2.89
C LEU A 317 -3.14 -12.02 -2.77
N LEU A 318 -2.19 -12.45 -3.59
CA LEU A 318 -0.88 -11.85 -3.69
C LEU A 318 -0.99 -10.43 -4.21
N SER A 319 -1.80 -10.15 -5.24
CA SER A 319 -1.99 -8.79 -5.74
C SER A 319 -2.58 -7.87 -4.67
N THR A 320 -3.69 -8.28 -4.06
CA THR A 320 -4.35 -7.49 -3.01
C THR A 320 -3.51 -7.41 -1.73
N GLY A 321 -2.81 -8.48 -1.39
CA GLY A 321 -1.90 -8.57 -0.25
C GLY A 321 -0.69 -7.68 -0.44
N ILE A 322 -0.06 -7.72 -1.62
CA ILE A 322 1.02 -6.80 -1.99
C ILE A 322 0.48 -5.39 -1.95
N THR A 323 -0.62 -5.05 -2.63
CA THR A 323 -1.22 -3.71 -2.55
C THR A 323 -1.49 -3.29 -1.12
N HIS A 324 -2.12 -4.10 -0.27
CA HIS A 324 -2.40 -3.74 1.13
C HIS A 324 -1.15 -3.65 2.02
N CYS A 325 -0.11 -4.41 1.70
CA CYS A 325 1.13 -4.43 2.46
C CYS A 325 2.15 -3.41 1.97
N THR A 326 2.01 -3.00 0.70
CA THR A 326 2.71 -1.89 0.10
C THR A 326 1.83 -0.66 0.02
N THR A 327 0.62 -0.56 0.55
CA THR A 327 -0.11 0.73 0.61
C THR A 327 0.47 1.67 1.67
N GLY A 328 1.54 1.24 2.37
CA GLY A 328 2.49 2.15 3.00
C GLY A 328 3.63 2.64 2.08
N LEU A 329 3.68 2.21 0.81
CA LEU A 329 4.82 2.27 -0.13
C LEU A 329 4.46 2.34 -1.65
N ALA A 330 3.21 2.13 -2.03
CA ALA A 330 2.59 2.52 -3.26
C ALA A 330 1.96 3.88 -2.98
N MET A 331 2.77 4.80 -2.48
CA MET A 331 2.69 6.11 -3.09
C MET A 331 3.13 5.88 -4.53
N VAL A 332 2.16 5.70 -5.43
CA VAL A 332 2.35 6.38 -6.70
C VAL A 332 2.37 7.86 -6.32
N ALA A 333 3.56 8.34 -5.92
CA ALA A 333 3.87 9.75 -5.92
C ALA A 333 3.38 10.22 -7.29
N MET A 334 2.44 11.16 -7.28
CA MET A 334 1.80 11.67 -8.49
C MET A 334 2.87 11.78 -9.57
N ASN A 335 2.75 10.97 -10.63
CA ASN A 335 3.84 10.74 -11.57
C ASN A 335 4.35 12.09 -12.09
N SER A 336 5.58 12.43 -11.72
CA SER A 336 6.19 13.72 -12.07
C SER A 336 6.14 14.04 -13.57
N ALA A 337 6.14 13.02 -14.44
CA ALA A 337 6.05 13.18 -15.89
C ALA A 337 4.67 13.65 -16.39
N LEU A 338 3.63 13.58 -15.56
CA LEU A 338 2.27 14.03 -15.89
C LEU A 338 1.96 15.43 -15.36
N TYR A 339 2.89 16.04 -14.62
CA TYR A 339 2.80 17.45 -14.28
C TYR A 339 3.12 18.33 -15.48
N LYS A 340 2.39 19.44 -15.58
CA LYS A 340 2.47 20.43 -16.65
C LYS A 340 2.40 21.81 -16.04
N ASP A 341 2.94 22.77 -16.78
CA ASP A 341 2.82 24.19 -16.45
C ASP A 341 2.02 24.90 -17.54
N THR A 342 1.17 25.84 -17.12
CA THR A 342 0.49 26.77 -18.03
C THR A 342 0.54 28.18 -17.46
N THR A 343 0.52 29.19 -18.32
CA THR A 343 0.35 30.58 -17.88
C THR A 343 -1.10 30.99 -18.10
N VAL A 344 -1.80 31.33 -17.01
CA VAL A 344 -3.19 31.79 -17.06
C VAL A 344 -3.27 33.23 -17.58
N THR A 345 -4.45 33.70 -17.96
CA THR A 345 -4.67 35.03 -18.56
C THR A 345 -4.21 36.18 -17.66
N ARG A 346 -4.21 35.95 -16.34
CA ARG A 346 -3.70 36.89 -15.33
C ARG A 346 -2.17 36.93 -15.21
N GLY A 347 -1.44 36.14 -15.99
CA GLY A 347 0.02 36.15 -16.06
C GLY A 347 0.73 35.25 -15.07
N PHE A 348 0.01 34.43 -14.29
CA PHE A 348 0.60 33.48 -13.36
C PHE A 348 0.83 32.12 -14.01
N THR A 349 1.97 31.51 -13.72
CA THR A 349 2.22 30.09 -14.05
C THR A 349 1.55 29.19 -13.01
N TYR A 350 0.70 28.27 -13.47
CA TYR A 350 0.07 27.21 -12.71
C TYR A 350 0.72 25.87 -13.02
N HIS A 351 1.14 25.17 -11.97
CA HIS A 351 1.63 23.81 -12.00
C HIS A 351 0.47 22.85 -11.73
N TYR A 352 0.27 21.85 -12.56
CA TYR A 352 -0.85 20.93 -12.41
C TYR A 352 -0.56 19.54 -12.93
N TYR A 353 -1.09 18.54 -12.23
CA TYR A 353 -1.08 17.16 -12.70
C TYR A 353 -2.25 16.91 -13.62
N HIS A 354 -2.02 16.29 -14.78
CA HIS A 354 -3.10 15.97 -15.71
C HIS A 354 -2.92 14.63 -16.41
N SER A 355 -3.91 13.76 -16.24
CA SER A 355 -4.13 12.56 -17.06
C SER A 355 -5.49 12.65 -17.75
N PRO A 356 -5.57 12.45 -19.08
CA PRO A 356 -6.82 12.55 -19.82
C PRO A 356 -7.78 11.39 -19.49
N ALA A 357 -9.07 11.62 -19.67
CA ALA A 357 -10.10 10.60 -19.48
C ALA A 357 -10.17 9.60 -20.63
N SER A 358 -10.53 8.35 -20.32
CA SER A 358 -10.97 7.35 -21.28
C SER A 358 -12.37 7.68 -21.81
N ALA A 359 -12.74 7.11 -22.97
CA ALA A 359 -14.06 7.29 -23.55
C ALA A 359 -15.18 6.90 -22.55
N GLY A 360 -16.18 7.77 -22.38
CA GLY A 360 -17.30 7.55 -21.46
C GLY A 360 -17.04 7.95 -19.99
N LYS A 361 -15.79 8.30 -19.64
CA LYS A 361 -15.45 8.76 -18.28
C LYS A 361 -15.25 10.28 -18.23
N PRO A 362 -15.65 10.96 -17.15
CA PRO A 362 -15.43 12.38 -16.98
C PRO A 362 -14.00 12.67 -16.52
N THR A 363 -13.58 13.94 -16.65
CA THR A 363 -12.40 14.44 -15.94
C THR A 363 -12.81 14.95 -14.56
N LEU A 364 -12.09 14.52 -13.53
CA LEU A 364 -12.24 14.94 -12.15
C LEU A 364 -11.23 16.05 -11.87
N LEU A 365 -11.72 17.26 -11.60
CA LEU A 365 -10.90 18.41 -11.19
C LEU A 365 -10.85 18.44 -9.66
N PHE A 366 -9.66 18.27 -9.08
CA PHE A 366 -9.46 18.28 -7.63
C PHE A 366 -8.77 19.56 -7.17
N LEU A 367 -9.43 20.33 -6.30
CA LEU A 367 -8.92 21.58 -5.73
C LEU A 367 -8.61 21.39 -4.25
N HIS A 368 -7.33 21.52 -3.89
CA HIS A 368 -6.85 21.36 -2.52
C HIS A 368 -7.13 22.59 -1.64
N GLY A 369 -7.00 22.39 -0.33
CA GLY A 369 -7.17 23.41 0.71
C GLY A 369 -5.88 24.10 1.16
N TYR A 370 -5.96 24.79 2.30
CA TYR A 370 -4.81 25.35 3.00
C TYR A 370 -4.38 24.43 4.18
N PRO A 371 -3.07 24.31 4.48
CA PRO A 371 -1.91 24.77 3.73
C PRO A 371 -1.33 23.62 2.92
N SER A 372 -1.77 23.45 1.66
CA SER A 372 -1.42 22.25 0.91
C SER A 372 -1.07 22.47 -0.56
N SER A 373 -1.08 21.39 -1.34
CA SER A 373 -0.73 21.27 -2.75
C SER A 373 -1.58 20.18 -3.41
N SER A 374 -1.40 19.99 -4.72
CA SER A 374 -1.98 18.90 -5.50
C SER A 374 -1.78 17.52 -4.88
N TYR A 375 -0.71 17.32 -4.10
CA TYR A 375 -0.39 16.06 -3.44
C TYR A 375 -1.48 15.57 -2.47
N ASP A 376 -2.34 16.44 -1.95
CA ASP A 376 -3.44 16.02 -1.06
C ASP A 376 -4.40 15.03 -1.69
N TRP A 377 -4.46 15.02 -3.02
CA TRP A 377 -5.36 14.18 -3.78
C TRP A 377 -4.70 12.90 -4.29
N HIS A 378 -3.45 12.60 -3.90
CA HIS A 378 -2.72 11.45 -4.45
C HIS A 378 -3.47 10.12 -4.24
N ARG A 379 -4.15 9.94 -3.10
CA ARG A 379 -4.95 8.72 -2.82
C ARG A 379 -6.20 8.62 -3.70
N GLN A 380 -6.82 9.75 -4.06
CA GLN A 380 -7.95 9.78 -4.98
C GLN A 380 -7.47 9.58 -6.42
N VAL A 381 -6.34 10.19 -6.81
CA VAL A 381 -5.72 9.99 -8.12
C VAL A 381 -5.35 8.52 -8.33
N GLU A 382 -4.73 7.88 -7.33
CA GLU A 382 -4.39 6.46 -7.35
C GLU A 382 -5.64 5.57 -7.53
N TYR A 383 -6.77 5.96 -6.96
CA TYR A 383 -8.02 5.22 -7.09
C TYR A 383 -8.68 5.42 -8.47
N PHE A 384 -8.87 6.66 -8.92
CA PHE A 384 -9.69 6.98 -10.08
C PHE A 384 -8.95 6.88 -11.41
N GLN A 385 -7.66 7.26 -11.46
CA GLN A 385 -6.91 7.27 -12.72
C GLN A 385 -6.81 5.89 -13.39
N PRO A 386 -6.48 4.78 -12.68
CA PRO A 386 -6.40 3.46 -13.31
C PRO A 386 -7.73 2.94 -13.86
N GLN A 387 -8.85 3.48 -13.39
CA GLN A 387 -10.20 3.14 -13.85
C GLN A 387 -10.62 3.94 -15.10
N GLY A 388 -9.72 4.77 -15.64
CA GLY A 388 -9.94 5.55 -16.85
C GLY A 388 -10.63 6.89 -16.63
N TYR A 389 -10.85 7.34 -15.39
CA TYR A 389 -11.26 8.72 -15.14
C TYR A 389 -10.12 9.67 -15.50
N GLY A 390 -10.47 10.80 -16.13
CA GLY A 390 -9.51 11.89 -16.27
C GLY A 390 -9.27 12.50 -14.90
N VAL A 391 -8.05 12.95 -14.63
CA VAL A 391 -7.72 13.64 -13.38
C VAL A 391 -6.95 14.90 -13.69
N LEU A 392 -7.41 16.01 -13.14
CA LEU A 392 -6.78 17.33 -13.24
C LEU A 392 -6.62 17.89 -11.82
N VAL A 393 -5.39 18.06 -11.38
CA VAL A 393 -5.07 18.42 -9.99
C VAL A 393 -4.05 19.56 -10.00
N PRO A 394 -4.50 20.83 -10.03
CA PRO A 394 -3.61 21.97 -9.92
C PRO A 394 -3.05 22.12 -8.50
N ASP A 395 -1.82 22.59 -8.41
CA ASP A 395 -1.41 23.40 -7.26
C ASP A 395 -2.12 24.75 -7.38
N CYS A 396 -2.95 25.09 -6.39
CA CYS A 396 -3.63 26.38 -6.31
C CYS A 396 -2.63 27.54 -6.19
N LEU A 397 -3.07 28.78 -6.47
CA LEU A 397 -2.20 29.97 -6.41
C LEU A 397 -1.44 30.02 -5.07
N GLY A 398 -0.16 30.35 -5.10
CA GLY A 398 0.69 30.40 -3.92
C GLY A 398 1.23 29.06 -3.43
N SER A 399 0.74 27.93 -3.96
CA SER A 399 1.07 26.59 -3.46
C SER A 399 1.99 25.81 -4.41
N GLY A 400 2.73 24.84 -3.88
CA GLY A 400 3.51 23.88 -4.66
C GLY A 400 4.39 24.50 -5.75
N GLY A 401 4.25 24.06 -7.00
CA GLY A 401 4.94 24.58 -8.18
C GLY A 401 4.32 25.84 -8.79
N THR A 402 3.10 26.22 -8.40
CA THR A 402 2.39 27.39 -8.91
C THR A 402 3.03 28.70 -8.42
N SER A 403 2.80 29.78 -9.19
CA SER A 403 3.24 31.15 -8.89
C SER A 403 2.84 31.60 -7.49
N LYS A 404 3.70 32.43 -6.87
CA LYS A 404 3.59 32.81 -5.45
C LYS A 404 3.52 34.33 -5.24
N PRO A 405 2.47 35.00 -5.75
CA PRO A 405 2.27 36.41 -5.43
C PRO A 405 2.01 36.60 -3.93
N ASP A 406 2.41 37.74 -3.38
CA ASP A 406 2.27 38.07 -1.95
C ASP A 406 1.38 39.30 -1.69
N ASP A 407 0.54 39.64 -2.67
CA ASP A 407 -0.50 40.67 -2.55
C ASP A 407 -1.88 40.01 -2.36
N PRO A 408 -2.58 40.26 -1.24
CA PRO A 408 -3.90 39.68 -0.97
C PRO A 408 -4.95 40.05 -2.03
N ASP A 409 -4.85 41.19 -2.69
CA ASP A 409 -5.81 41.60 -3.72
C ASP A 409 -5.75 40.71 -4.98
N LEU A 410 -4.67 39.93 -5.14
CA LEU A 410 -4.52 38.93 -6.20
C LEU A 410 -5.20 37.59 -5.89
N PHE A 411 -5.72 37.38 -4.67
CA PHE A 411 -6.31 36.11 -4.22
C PHE A 411 -7.83 36.19 -4.08
N THR A 412 -8.51 37.12 -4.76
CA THR A 412 -9.99 37.15 -4.72
C THR A 412 -10.56 35.85 -5.27
N LEU A 413 -11.62 35.31 -4.67
CA LEU A 413 -12.16 34.01 -5.06
C LEU A 413 -12.65 34.01 -6.53
N VAL A 414 -13.15 35.16 -7.02
CA VAL A 414 -13.52 35.36 -8.42
C VAL A 414 -12.32 35.20 -9.34
N ALA A 415 -11.19 35.80 -8.99
CA ALA A 415 -9.99 35.74 -9.82
C ALA A 415 -9.36 34.33 -9.80
N LEU A 416 -9.37 33.65 -8.65
CA LEU A 416 -8.92 32.25 -8.53
C LEU A 416 -9.79 31.29 -9.34
N ALA A 417 -11.12 31.51 -9.40
CA ALA A 417 -12.00 30.73 -10.26
C ALA A 417 -11.68 30.92 -11.75
N GLN A 418 -11.38 32.15 -12.17
CA GLN A 418 -10.94 32.42 -13.54
C GLN A 418 -9.62 31.71 -13.86
N ASP A 419 -8.65 31.71 -12.94
CA ASP A 419 -7.37 31.00 -13.14
C ASP A 419 -7.62 29.49 -13.36
N VAL A 420 -8.53 28.88 -12.59
CA VAL A 420 -8.87 27.46 -12.75
C VAL A 420 -9.60 27.19 -14.08
N ALA A 421 -10.45 28.11 -14.55
CA ALA A 421 -11.06 28.03 -15.87
C ALA A 421 -10.01 28.06 -17.00
N ASP A 422 -9.00 28.92 -16.86
CA ASP A 422 -7.87 28.98 -17.81
C ASP A 422 -7.02 27.69 -17.78
N VAL A 423 -6.85 27.06 -16.61
CA VAL A 423 -6.19 25.76 -16.48
C VAL A 423 -6.98 24.64 -17.19
N LEU A 424 -8.32 24.64 -17.09
CA LEU A 424 -9.17 23.71 -17.85
C LEU A 424 -8.97 23.87 -19.36
N ASP A 425 -8.90 25.11 -19.85
CA ASP A 425 -8.66 25.41 -21.27
C ASP A 425 -7.28 24.91 -21.72
N ALA A 426 -6.23 25.19 -20.94
CA ALA A 426 -4.87 24.72 -21.22
C ALA A 426 -4.78 23.18 -21.21
N ALA A 427 -5.50 22.52 -20.30
CA ALA A 427 -5.62 21.07 -20.24
C ALA A 427 -6.50 20.49 -21.36
N ARG A 428 -7.20 21.32 -22.14
CA ARG A 428 -8.20 20.92 -23.16
C ARG A 428 -9.34 20.09 -22.56
N VAL A 429 -9.78 20.47 -21.36
CA VAL A 429 -10.91 19.86 -20.67
C VAL A 429 -12.13 20.76 -20.89
N ASP A 430 -13.03 20.36 -21.78
CA ASP A 430 -14.26 21.12 -22.06
C ASP A 430 -15.17 21.15 -20.81
N LYS A 431 -15.38 19.98 -20.19
CA LYS A 431 -16.12 19.84 -18.95
C LYS A 431 -15.47 18.90 -17.95
N ALA A 432 -15.66 19.20 -16.67
CA ALA A 432 -15.18 18.40 -15.56
C ALA A 432 -16.28 18.12 -14.53
N VAL A 433 -16.03 17.19 -13.61
CA VAL A 433 -16.67 17.17 -12.30
C VAL A 433 -15.71 17.89 -11.35
N GLY A 434 -16.19 18.94 -10.68
CA GLY A 434 -15.37 19.74 -9.78
C GLY A 434 -15.45 19.21 -8.35
N ILE A 435 -14.30 18.94 -7.74
CA ILE A 435 -14.16 18.42 -6.38
C ILE A 435 -13.27 19.37 -5.58
N GLY A 436 -13.78 19.86 -4.44
CA GLY A 436 -13.07 20.83 -3.60
C GLY A 436 -13.02 20.38 -2.15
N HIS A 437 -11.92 20.74 -1.48
CA HIS A 437 -11.74 20.63 -0.03
C HIS A 437 -11.28 21.99 0.52
N ASP A 438 -11.79 22.41 1.68
CA ASP A 438 -11.39 23.65 2.38
C ASP A 438 -11.37 24.89 1.44
N TRP A 439 -10.29 25.65 1.30
CA TRP A 439 -10.22 26.79 0.39
C TRP A 439 -10.44 26.41 -1.08
N GLY A 440 -10.13 25.17 -1.46
CA GLY A 440 -10.50 24.62 -2.76
C GLY A 440 -12.02 24.54 -2.94
N SER A 441 -12.79 24.27 -1.88
CA SER A 441 -14.26 24.36 -1.87
C SER A 441 -14.77 25.80 -2.03
N ALA A 442 -14.07 26.78 -1.46
CA ALA A 442 -14.41 28.19 -1.62
C ALA A 442 -14.22 28.65 -3.07
N VAL A 443 -13.09 28.26 -3.70
CA VAL A 443 -12.85 28.49 -5.14
C VAL A 443 -13.89 27.75 -5.98
N LEU A 444 -14.21 26.50 -5.62
CA LEU A 444 -15.24 25.71 -6.30
C LEU A 444 -16.63 26.37 -6.26
N SER A 445 -16.95 27.09 -5.18
CA SER A 445 -18.20 27.85 -5.06
C SER A 445 -18.28 29.00 -6.05
N ARG A 446 -17.14 29.64 -6.40
CA ARG A 446 -17.12 30.67 -7.44
C ARG A 446 -17.13 30.06 -8.84
N LEU A 447 -16.48 28.91 -9.04
CA LEU A 447 -16.58 28.14 -10.28
C LEU A 447 -18.04 27.71 -10.57
N SER A 448 -18.79 27.30 -9.53
CA SER A 448 -20.22 26.96 -9.70
C SER A 448 -21.09 28.16 -10.05
N ASP A 449 -20.69 29.36 -9.63
CA ASP A 449 -21.49 30.57 -9.82
C ASP A 449 -21.15 31.29 -11.13
N LEU A 450 -19.91 31.17 -11.61
CA LEU A 450 -19.41 31.94 -12.76
C LEU A 450 -19.13 31.07 -13.99
N HIS A 451 -18.93 29.77 -13.81
CA HIS A 451 -18.47 28.84 -14.86
C HIS A 451 -19.25 27.51 -14.85
N ALA A 452 -20.52 27.50 -14.41
CA ALA A 452 -21.34 26.29 -14.26
C ALA A 452 -21.51 25.48 -15.57
N GLU A 453 -21.33 26.11 -16.72
CA GLU A 453 -21.33 25.48 -18.04
C GLU A 453 -20.15 24.53 -18.26
N ARG A 454 -19.03 24.74 -17.56
CA ARG A 454 -17.81 23.94 -17.60
C ARG A 454 -17.84 22.71 -16.70
N PHE A 455 -18.95 22.47 -16.00
CA PHE A 455 -19.06 21.40 -15.02
C PHE A 455 -20.30 20.53 -15.21
N GLU A 456 -20.10 19.21 -15.10
CA GLU A 456 -21.17 18.21 -15.09
C GLU A 456 -21.76 18.01 -13.68
N GLY A 457 -21.02 18.38 -12.64
CA GLY A 457 -21.44 18.28 -11.25
C GLY A 457 -20.37 18.78 -10.29
N PHE A 458 -20.75 18.97 -9.03
CA PHE A 458 -19.89 19.50 -7.97
C PHE A 458 -19.87 18.61 -6.73
N VAL A 459 -18.69 18.46 -6.14
CA VAL A 459 -18.46 17.69 -4.93
C VAL A 459 -17.72 18.54 -3.91
N TRP A 460 -18.36 18.79 -2.78
CA TRP A 460 -17.78 19.55 -1.67
C TRP A 460 -17.39 18.61 -0.53
N LEU A 461 -16.14 18.68 -0.09
CA LEU A 461 -15.61 17.93 1.04
C LEU A 461 -15.34 18.87 2.22
N ALA A 462 -15.87 18.51 3.40
CA ALA A 462 -15.80 19.26 4.64
C ALA A 462 -16.50 20.63 4.55
N LEU A 463 -15.93 21.58 3.80
CA LEU A 463 -16.53 22.88 3.54
C LEU A 463 -17.56 22.78 2.42
N ALA A 464 -18.82 23.06 2.77
CA ALA A 464 -19.94 23.14 1.82
C ALA A 464 -19.80 24.34 0.86
N TYR A 465 -20.74 24.45 -0.08
CA TYR A 465 -20.91 25.64 -0.92
C TYR A 465 -21.01 26.91 -0.06
N ILE A 466 -20.20 27.92 -0.39
CA ILE A 466 -20.24 29.24 0.23
C ILE A 466 -20.87 30.22 -0.77
N PRO A 467 -22.05 30.80 -0.49
CA PRO A 467 -22.63 31.85 -1.34
C PRO A 467 -21.78 33.12 -1.28
N SER A 468 -21.94 34.01 -2.26
CA SER A 468 -21.21 35.29 -2.26
C SER A 468 -21.49 36.10 -0.99
N PHE A 469 -20.44 36.74 -0.46
CA PHE A 469 -20.48 37.47 0.81
C PHE A 469 -19.80 38.83 0.68
N ALA A 470 -20.40 39.85 1.29
CA ALA A 470 -19.89 41.22 1.20
C ALA A 470 -18.89 41.59 2.31
N THR A 471 -18.83 40.82 3.40
CA THR A 471 -17.98 41.15 4.56
C THR A 471 -17.45 39.90 5.26
N VAL A 472 -16.30 40.02 5.93
CA VAL A 472 -15.73 38.98 6.81
C VAL A 472 -16.73 38.52 7.86
N LYS A 473 -17.47 39.46 8.47
CA LYS A 473 -18.53 39.12 9.44
C LYS A 473 -19.67 38.32 8.82
N GLY A 474 -19.99 38.58 7.55
CA GLY A 474 -20.94 37.78 6.79
C GLY A 474 -20.48 36.34 6.62
N LEU A 475 -19.22 36.16 6.22
CA LEU A 475 -18.63 34.83 6.09
C LEU A 475 -18.47 34.10 7.43
N ALA A 476 -18.00 34.80 8.48
CA ALA A 476 -17.87 34.23 9.81
C ALA A 476 -19.19 33.68 10.35
N ARG A 477 -20.31 34.40 10.14
CA ARG A 477 -21.65 33.92 10.52
C ARG A 477 -22.11 32.72 9.71
N LEU A 478 -21.71 32.61 8.44
CA LEU A 478 -22.02 31.46 7.60
C LEU A 478 -21.27 30.20 8.08
N LEU A 479 -20.01 30.36 8.51
CA LEU A 479 -19.16 29.25 8.93
C LEU A 479 -19.36 28.84 10.39
N SER A 480 -19.62 29.81 11.27
CA SER A 480 -19.79 29.59 12.72
C SER A 480 -20.99 30.37 13.28
N PRO A 481 -22.13 29.70 13.51
CA PRO A 481 -23.32 30.32 14.11
C PRO A 481 -23.10 30.83 15.55
N THR A 482 -22.01 30.40 16.22
CA THR A 482 -21.70 30.77 17.62
C THR A 482 -20.89 32.06 17.75
N GLY A 483 -20.48 32.69 16.65
CA GLY A 483 -19.88 34.05 16.63
C GLY A 483 -18.44 34.15 16.10
N ASP A 484 -17.96 35.39 15.97
CA ASP A 484 -16.68 35.76 15.33
C ASP A 484 -15.43 35.18 16.05
N ASP A 485 -15.52 34.81 17.33
CA ASP A 485 -14.39 34.30 18.12
C ASP A 485 -13.94 32.89 17.70
N ALA A 486 -14.74 32.19 16.90
CA ALA A 486 -14.45 30.85 16.39
C ALA A 486 -13.44 30.83 15.21
N LEU A 487 -13.07 31.99 14.65
CA LEU A 487 -12.10 32.11 13.54
C LEU A 487 -10.81 32.80 14.00
N GLY A 488 -10.36 32.53 15.22
CA GLY A 488 -9.16 33.15 15.80
C GLY A 488 -7.90 32.97 14.94
N TYR A 489 -7.78 31.82 14.28
CA TYR A 489 -6.68 31.51 13.37
C TYR A 489 -6.65 32.39 12.10
N TRP A 490 -7.79 32.90 11.62
CA TRP A 490 -7.83 33.75 10.41
C TRP A 490 -7.06 35.04 10.60
N ARG A 491 -7.21 35.67 11.79
CA ARG A 491 -6.46 36.89 12.12
C ARG A 491 -4.97 36.62 12.22
N TYR A 492 -4.60 35.44 12.72
CA TYR A 492 -3.21 35.05 12.79
C TYR A 492 -2.62 34.82 11.40
N PHE A 493 -3.26 34.03 10.54
CA PHE A 493 -2.74 33.78 9.20
C PHE A 493 -2.84 34.96 8.24
N ALA A 494 -3.74 35.92 8.48
CA ALA A 494 -3.79 37.19 7.76
C ALA A 494 -2.73 38.21 8.23
N ASP A 495 -2.06 37.97 9.38
CA ASP A 495 -0.96 38.82 9.81
C ASP A 495 0.24 38.64 8.85
N LYS A 496 0.80 39.77 8.41
CA LYS A 496 1.85 39.83 7.39
C LYS A 496 3.12 39.05 7.76
N ASP A 497 3.38 38.85 9.05
CA ASP A 497 4.62 38.23 9.55
C ASP A 497 4.37 36.85 10.17
N ALA A 498 3.12 36.40 10.32
CA ALA A 498 2.80 35.12 10.95
C ALA A 498 3.39 33.89 10.24
N TYR A 499 3.56 33.97 8.91
CA TYR A 499 4.16 32.89 8.13
C TYR A 499 5.60 32.59 8.58
N LEU A 500 6.35 33.59 9.07
CA LEU A 500 7.74 33.43 9.51
C LEU A 500 7.84 32.45 10.68
N GLU A 501 6.95 32.56 11.66
CA GLU A 501 6.96 31.65 12.81
C GLU A 501 6.40 30.27 12.43
N CYS A 502 5.40 30.22 11.54
CA CYS A 502 4.92 28.94 11.00
C CYS A 502 6.02 28.18 10.24
N GLU A 503 6.83 28.85 9.42
CA GLU A 503 7.94 28.25 8.69
C GLU A 503 9.08 27.85 9.64
N LYS A 504 9.37 28.68 10.64
CA LYS A 504 10.39 28.38 11.67
C LYS A 504 10.01 27.12 12.47
N ASN A 505 8.74 26.98 12.85
CA ASN A 505 8.22 25.84 13.62
C ASN A 505 7.30 24.97 12.76
N VAL A 506 7.78 24.56 11.57
CA VAL A 506 6.96 23.90 10.54
C VAL A 506 6.31 22.60 11.02
N ASP A 507 6.99 21.81 11.86
CA ASP A 507 6.40 20.58 12.39
C ASP A 507 5.27 20.86 13.38
N SER A 508 5.41 21.90 14.21
CA SER A 508 4.33 22.39 15.10
C SER A 508 3.13 22.90 14.29
N PHE A 509 3.39 23.62 13.19
CA PHE A 509 2.37 24.07 12.24
C PHE A 509 1.63 22.90 11.60
N ILE A 510 2.34 21.96 10.98
CA ILE A 510 1.72 20.81 10.32
C ILE A 510 0.92 19.97 11.33
N GLN A 511 1.44 19.75 12.55
CA GLN A 511 0.73 18.96 13.55
C GLN A 511 -0.50 19.67 14.15
N LEU A 512 -0.58 21.00 14.05
CA LEU A 512 -1.81 21.72 14.36
C LEU A 512 -2.82 21.60 13.23
N LEU A 513 -2.38 21.75 11.97
CA LEU A 513 -3.26 21.75 10.80
C LEU A 513 -3.73 20.34 10.41
N TYR A 514 -2.91 19.32 10.64
CA TYR A 514 -3.25 17.90 10.49
C TYR A 514 -3.26 17.26 11.88
N PRO A 515 -4.30 17.53 12.71
CA PRO A 515 -4.25 17.21 14.12
C PRO A 515 -4.36 15.70 14.37
N VAL A 516 -3.67 15.22 15.41
CA VAL A 516 -3.76 13.82 15.86
C VAL A 516 -5.20 13.41 16.20
N THR A 517 -6.00 14.35 16.72
CA THR A 517 -7.44 14.21 16.93
C THR A 517 -8.16 15.51 16.56
N PRO A 518 -9.36 15.46 15.92
CA PRO A 518 -10.07 16.67 15.50
C PRO A 518 -10.43 17.63 16.65
N GLU A 519 -10.57 17.12 17.87
CA GLU A 519 -10.93 17.90 19.05
C GLU A 519 -9.86 18.94 19.41
N LEU A 520 -8.60 18.72 19.01
CA LEU A 520 -7.48 19.65 19.26
C LEU A 520 -7.79 21.06 18.79
N TRP A 521 -8.52 21.19 17.67
CA TRP A 521 -8.86 22.49 17.09
C TRP A 521 -9.74 23.34 17.98
N LYS A 522 -10.59 22.74 18.82
CA LYS A 522 -11.46 23.48 19.74
C LYS A 522 -10.68 24.26 20.78
N ASP A 523 -9.54 23.71 21.21
CA ASP A 523 -8.72 24.30 22.26
C ASP A 523 -7.58 25.15 21.71
N TRP A 524 -7.02 24.77 20.56
CA TRP A 524 -5.74 25.31 20.07
C TRP A 524 -5.81 26.03 18.73
N PHE A 525 -6.84 25.80 17.91
CA PHE A 525 -6.93 26.39 16.57
C PHE A 525 -7.96 27.51 16.49
N LEU A 526 -9.21 27.21 16.87
CA LEU A 526 -10.33 28.14 16.78
C LEU A 526 -10.20 29.36 17.71
N PRO A 527 -9.81 29.22 18.99
CA PRO A 527 -9.83 30.36 19.90
C PRO A 527 -8.79 31.42 19.55
N VAL A 528 -9.16 32.70 19.71
CA VAL A 528 -8.29 33.84 19.44
C VAL A 528 -6.96 33.74 20.18
N GLY A 529 -5.86 33.86 19.45
CA GLY A 529 -4.49 33.82 19.99
C GLY A 529 -3.93 32.42 20.28
N LYS A 530 -4.76 31.37 20.29
CA LYS A 530 -4.28 30.02 20.61
C LYS A 530 -3.46 29.37 19.50
N THR A 531 -3.78 29.64 18.24
CA THR A 531 -2.94 29.21 17.11
C THR A 531 -1.54 29.80 17.24
N LYS A 532 -1.44 31.10 17.55
CA LYS A 532 -0.15 31.77 17.77
C LYS A 532 0.61 31.15 18.95
N GLU A 533 -0.06 30.96 20.09
CA GLU A 533 0.54 30.34 21.28
C GLU A 533 1.06 28.92 21.01
N TRP A 534 0.34 28.14 20.19
CA TRP A 534 0.78 26.81 19.79
C TRP A 534 2.05 26.85 18.95
N ILE A 535 2.03 27.66 17.90
CA ILE A 535 3.11 27.75 16.91
C ILE A 535 4.37 28.36 17.52
N GLU A 536 4.28 29.50 18.19
CA GLU A 536 5.41 30.15 18.88
C GLU A 536 6.00 29.28 20.00
N GLY A 537 5.17 28.40 20.59
CA GLY A 537 5.59 27.45 21.61
C GLY A 537 6.22 26.16 21.07
N ASP A 538 6.34 26.01 19.74
CA ASP A 538 6.78 24.78 19.06
C ASP A 538 6.12 23.52 19.64
N ARG A 539 4.81 23.60 19.86
CA ARG A 539 4.06 22.48 20.45
C ARG A 539 3.91 21.37 19.41
N GLN A 540 4.19 20.15 19.84
CA GLN A 540 4.12 18.95 19.00
C GLN A 540 3.44 17.81 19.78
N MET A 541 2.47 17.17 19.15
CA MET A 541 1.70 16.04 19.70
C MET A 541 1.84 14.76 18.87
N GLY A 542 2.67 14.81 17.82
CA GLY A 542 2.89 13.72 16.89
C GLY A 542 1.95 13.77 15.68
N ARG A 543 2.32 13.00 14.66
CA ARG A 543 1.56 12.84 13.42
C ARG A 543 0.25 12.07 13.65
N PRO A 544 -0.87 12.43 13.01
CA PRO A 544 -2.09 11.65 13.07
C PRO A 544 -1.90 10.24 12.50
N HIS A 545 -2.54 9.23 13.12
CA HIS A 545 -2.38 7.83 12.75
C HIS A 545 -2.78 7.51 11.29
N TRP A 546 -3.65 8.31 10.68
CA TRP A 546 -4.16 8.12 9.32
C TRP A 546 -3.23 8.66 8.22
N MET A 547 -2.22 9.45 8.59
CA MET A 547 -1.15 9.88 7.70
C MET A 547 0.01 8.88 7.81
N THR A 548 0.81 8.68 6.77
CA THR A 548 2.03 7.88 6.82
C THR A 548 3.24 8.77 7.11
N GLN A 549 4.36 8.17 7.54
CA GLN A 549 5.60 8.94 7.78
C GLN A 549 6.15 9.56 6.49
N GLU A 550 5.88 8.95 5.35
CA GLU A 550 6.30 9.49 4.06
C GLU A 550 5.36 10.61 3.59
N GLU A 551 4.03 10.51 3.77
CA GLU A 551 3.11 11.61 3.44
C GLU A 551 3.45 12.85 4.26
N TYR A 552 3.73 12.69 5.55
CA TYR A 552 4.14 13.79 6.41
C TYR A 552 5.43 14.43 5.95
N ARG A 553 6.44 13.62 5.58
CA ARG A 553 7.69 14.14 5.02
C ARG A 553 7.44 14.87 3.71
N THR A 554 6.61 14.33 2.82
CA THR A 554 6.28 14.97 1.54
C THR A 554 5.56 16.31 1.73
N ILE A 555 4.56 16.37 2.61
CA ILE A 555 3.83 17.61 2.94
C ILE A 555 4.80 18.62 3.56
N ARG A 556 5.58 18.20 4.57
CA ARG A 556 6.56 19.06 5.24
C ARG A 556 7.62 19.60 4.27
N ASP A 557 8.20 18.74 3.45
CA ASP A 557 9.25 19.14 2.51
C ASP A 557 8.69 20.01 1.39
N THR A 558 7.43 19.79 0.98
CA THR A 558 6.74 20.68 0.04
C THR A 558 6.54 22.06 0.65
N LEU A 559 6.02 22.15 1.86
CA LEU A 559 5.86 23.43 2.57
C LEU A 559 7.19 24.14 2.82
N ALA A 560 8.23 23.41 3.21
CA ALA A 560 9.57 23.96 3.40
C ALA A 560 10.17 24.52 2.10
N ARG A 561 9.85 23.93 0.94
CA ARG A 561 10.30 24.42 -0.38
C ARG A 561 9.43 25.57 -0.90
N SER A 562 8.11 25.50 -0.73
CA SER A 562 7.17 26.46 -1.32
C SER A 562 6.98 27.72 -0.48
N GLY A 563 7.19 27.63 0.84
CA GLY A 563 6.88 28.68 1.81
C GLY A 563 5.38 28.82 2.07
N LEU A 564 5.05 29.61 3.10
CA LEU A 564 3.70 29.89 3.59
C LEU A 564 3.25 31.34 3.37
N LYS A 565 4.17 32.25 3.00
CA LYS A 565 3.84 33.66 2.77
C LYS A 565 2.70 33.85 1.77
N SER A 566 2.80 33.20 0.60
CA SER A 566 1.82 33.32 -0.48
C SER A 566 0.51 32.57 -0.17
N PRO A 567 0.52 31.31 0.32
CA PRO A 567 -0.70 30.63 0.78
C PRO A 567 -1.49 31.41 1.84
N ASN A 568 -0.82 32.15 2.74
CA ASN A 568 -1.50 32.99 3.73
C ASN A 568 -2.37 34.11 3.10
N MET A 569 -2.14 34.46 1.83
CA MET A 569 -2.97 35.45 1.13
C MET A 569 -4.42 34.99 0.95
N TYR A 570 -4.71 33.68 1.04
CA TYR A 570 -6.09 33.18 1.13
C TYR A 570 -6.84 33.71 2.36
N TYR A 571 -6.15 33.94 3.48
CA TYR A 571 -6.76 34.59 4.64
C TYR A 571 -6.71 36.11 4.51
N GLY A 572 -5.60 36.66 3.99
CA GLY A 572 -5.44 38.11 3.78
C GLY A 572 -6.50 38.72 2.86
N THR A 573 -6.79 38.07 1.72
CA THR A 573 -7.77 38.51 0.72
C THR A 573 -9.17 38.71 1.30
N ILE A 574 -9.55 37.90 2.30
CA ILE A 574 -10.88 37.97 2.90
C ILE A 574 -11.07 39.28 3.68
N PHE A 575 -9.99 39.84 4.22
CA PHE A 575 -9.97 41.14 4.87
C PHE A 575 -9.73 42.30 3.89
N SER A 576 -9.46 42.02 2.62
CA SER A 576 -9.24 43.05 1.59
C SER A 576 -10.56 43.65 1.08
N ASN A 577 -10.48 44.89 0.60
CA ASN A 577 -11.61 45.50 -0.12
C ASN A 577 -11.81 44.87 -1.51
N ALA A 578 -10.74 44.37 -2.13
CA ALA A 578 -10.78 43.78 -3.48
C ALA A 578 -11.70 42.55 -3.53
N ASN A 579 -11.63 41.66 -2.54
CA ASN A 579 -12.50 40.49 -2.51
C ASN A 579 -13.97 40.90 -2.37
N ALA A 580 -14.29 41.79 -1.42
CA ALA A 580 -15.66 42.29 -1.22
C ALA A 580 -16.22 42.98 -2.48
N GLU A 581 -15.40 43.78 -3.17
CA GLU A 581 -15.80 44.42 -4.42
C GLU A 581 -16.08 43.37 -5.52
N SER A 582 -15.22 42.36 -5.66
CA SER A 582 -15.41 41.29 -6.65
C SER A 582 -16.66 40.44 -6.37
N GLU A 583 -16.90 40.08 -5.11
CA GLU A 583 -18.07 39.31 -4.66
C GLU A 583 -19.38 40.08 -4.90
N SER A 584 -19.36 41.41 -4.75
CA SER A 584 -20.54 42.26 -4.98
C SER A 584 -21.03 42.28 -6.42
N LYS A 585 -20.18 41.88 -7.37
CA LYS A 585 -20.47 41.84 -8.81
C LYS A 585 -21.08 40.51 -9.26
N ILE A 586 -21.16 39.51 -8.37
CA ILE A 586 -21.68 38.18 -8.71
C ILE A 586 -23.22 38.25 -8.81
N PRO A 587 -23.82 37.87 -9.96
CA PRO A 587 -25.26 37.93 -10.14
C PRO A 587 -26.00 37.01 -9.15
N ARG A 588 -27.08 37.49 -8.53
CA ARG A 588 -27.77 36.73 -7.47
C ARG A 588 -28.42 35.44 -7.97
N GLU A 589 -28.82 35.42 -9.23
CA GLU A 589 -29.44 34.29 -9.90
C GLU A 589 -28.50 33.09 -10.09
N THR A 590 -27.18 33.31 -10.02
CA THR A 590 -26.19 32.23 -10.17
C THR A 590 -25.90 31.52 -8.85
N LEU A 591 -26.29 32.10 -7.71
CA LEU A 591 -26.07 31.50 -6.38
C LEU A 591 -26.86 30.21 -6.14
N ALA A 592 -27.81 29.87 -6.99
CA ALA A 592 -28.51 28.59 -6.95
C ALA A 592 -27.74 27.55 -7.77
N VAL A 593 -27.08 26.60 -7.11
CA VAL A 593 -26.25 25.57 -7.77
C VAL A 593 -27.13 24.54 -8.44
N ARG A 594 -27.39 24.67 -9.75
CA ARG A 594 -28.35 23.81 -10.47
C ARG A 594 -27.79 22.46 -10.93
N ARG A 595 -26.47 22.32 -11.03
CA ARG A 595 -25.82 21.05 -11.41
C ARG A 595 -26.01 20.01 -10.30
N PRO A 596 -25.90 18.70 -10.60
CA PRO A 596 -25.84 17.66 -9.57
C PRO A 596 -24.78 17.97 -8.51
N VAL A 597 -25.11 17.73 -7.24
CA VAL A 597 -24.23 18.00 -6.10
C VAL A 597 -24.10 16.78 -5.20
N LEU A 598 -22.87 16.52 -4.75
CA LEU A 598 -22.54 15.67 -3.60
C LEU A 598 -21.87 16.53 -2.53
N PHE A 599 -22.34 16.44 -1.29
CA PHE A 599 -21.70 17.04 -0.14
C PHE A 599 -21.27 15.95 0.84
N LEU A 600 -19.96 15.86 1.10
CA LEU A 600 -19.38 14.97 2.11
C LEU A 600 -19.09 15.79 3.37
N ALA A 601 -19.97 15.67 4.36
CA ALA A 601 -19.94 16.42 5.60
C ALA A 601 -19.13 15.67 6.68
N ALA A 602 -18.05 16.27 7.16
CA ALA A 602 -17.20 15.73 8.22
C ALA A 602 -17.81 15.96 9.60
N THR A 603 -18.41 14.94 10.23
CA THR A 603 -19.22 15.13 11.44
C THR A 603 -18.45 15.68 12.64
N ARG A 604 -17.12 15.52 12.66
CA ARG A 604 -16.23 15.99 13.74
C ARG A 604 -15.41 17.21 13.38
N ASP A 605 -15.67 17.82 12.21
CA ASP A 605 -14.99 19.04 11.81
C ASP A 605 -15.43 20.22 12.69
N ALA A 606 -14.45 20.81 13.38
CA ALA A 606 -14.66 21.94 14.28
C ALA A 606 -14.66 23.30 13.54
N VAL A 607 -14.10 23.35 12.32
CA VAL A 607 -14.03 24.55 11.48
C VAL A 607 -15.24 24.59 10.54
N CYS A 608 -15.43 23.54 9.73
CA CYS A 608 -16.51 23.45 8.75
C CYS A 608 -17.69 22.69 9.35
N VAL A 609 -18.39 23.33 10.29
CA VAL A 609 -19.44 22.68 11.07
C VAL A 609 -20.53 22.08 10.16
N PRO A 610 -20.81 20.77 10.23
CA PRO A 610 -21.76 20.08 9.35
C PRO A 610 -23.15 20.70 9.32
N ALA A 611 -23.64 21.20 10.46
CA ALA A 611 -24.95 21.82 10.54
C ALA A 611 -25.05 23.08 9.66
N ALA A 612 -23.99 23.91 9.65
CA ALA A 612 -23.91 25.08 8.81
C ALA A 612 -23.83 24.70 7.32
N GLY A 613 -22.97 23.72 6.99
CA GLY A 613 -22.85 23.21 5.62
C GLY A 613 -24.15 22.61 5.07
N LYS A 614 -24.86 21.81 5.88
CA LYS A 614 -26.18 21.26 5.52
C LYS A 614 -27.23 22.36 5.32
N SER A 615 -27.22 23.40 6.15
CA SER A 615 -28.11 24.56 5.97
C SER A 615 -27.83 25.29 4.67
N ALA A 616 -26.55 25.51 4.33
CA ALA A 616 -26.16 26.12 3.06
C ALA A 616 -26.60 25.27 1.86
N MET A 617 -26.35 23.96 1.90
CA MET A 617 -26.81 23.04 0.85
C MET A 617 -28.34 23.06 0.71
N ALA A 618 -29.10 23.01 1.80
CA ALA A 618 -30.55 23.07 1.74
C ALA A 618 -31.08 24.38 1.10
N GLN A 619 -30.37 25.48 1.28
CA GLN A 619 -30.76 26.78 0.74
C GLN A 619 -30.37 26.96 -0.74
N TYR A 620 -29.15 26.57 -1.11
CA TYR A 620 -28.56 26.91 -2.42
C TYR A 620 -28.47 25.72 -3.39
N ALA A 621 -28.55 24.50 -2.88
CA ALA A 621 -28.50 23.25 -3.64
C ALA A 621 -29.46 22.20 -3.04
N PRO A 622 -30.78 22.44 -3.00
CA PRO A 622 -31.75 21.60 -2.28
C PRO A 622 -31.83 20.14 -2.78
N HIS A 623 -31.31 19.84 -3.97
CA HIS A 623 -31.19 18.50 -4.55
C HIS A 623 -29.87 17.79 -4.23
N ALA A 624 -28.96 18.41 -3.46
CA ALA A 624 -27.67 17.83 -3.13
C ALA A 624 -27.82 16.49 -2.38
N LYS A 625 -27.07 15.47 -2.81
CA LYS A 625 -26.86 14.27 -1.99
C LYS A 625 -25.91 14.66 -0.85
N VAL A 626 -26.38 14.62 0.39
CA VAL A 626 -25.55 14.85 1.57
C VAL A 626 -25.18 13.51 2.20
N VAL A 627 -23.89 13.28 2.43
CA VAL A 627 -23.37 12.12 3.15
C VAL A 627 -22.57 12.61 4.36
N GLU A 628 -22.91 12.12 5.53
CA GLU A 628 -22.16 12.38 6.76
C GLU A 628 -21.08 11.31 6.97
N ILE A 629 -19.85 11.75 7.20
CA ILE A 629 -18.68 10.89 7.43
C ILE A 629 -18.13 11.17 8.81
N ASP A 630 -18.00 10.12 9.64
CA ASP A 630 -17.57 10.24 11.05
C ASP A 630 -16.06 10.47 11.21
N ARG A 631 -15.57 11.60 10.72
CA ARG A 631 -14.18 12.02 10.69
C ARG A 631 -14.04 13.54 10.87
N GLY A 632 -12.80 13.97 11.05
CA GLY A 632 -12.40 15.37 11.04
C GLY A 632 -12.32 15.94 9.62
N HIS A 633 -11.65 17.08 9.53
CA HIS A 633 -11.65 17.97 8.38
C HIS A 633 -11.03 17.36 7.11
N TRP A 634 -10.03 16.50 7.25
CA TRP A 634 -9.21 16.01 6.13
C TRP A 634 -9.80 14.73 5.53
N LEU A 635 -11.07 14.78 5.11
CA LEU A 635 -11.83 13.60 4.66
C LEU A 635 -11.12 12.75 3.60
N GLN A 636 -10.42 13.38 2.66
CA GLN A 636 -9.66 12.72 1.59
C GLN A 636 -8.54 11.80 2.14
N PHE A 637 -8.02 12.10 3.33
CA PHE A 637 -7.04 11.30 4.06
C PHE A 637 -7.69 10.42 5.15
N GLU A 638 -8.54 11.01 5.99
CA GLU A 638 -9.13 10.37 7.18
C GLU A 638 -10.16 9.28 6.84
N ALA A 639 -10.78 9.38 5.66
CA ALA A 639 -11.85 8.53 5.18
C ALA A 639 -11.65 8.11 3.72
N THR A 640 -10.40 7.96 3.25
CA THR A 640 -10.07 7.72 1.83
C THR A 640 -10.99 6.70 1.14
N GLU A 641 -11.13 5.50 1.71
CA GLU A 641 -11.97 4.45 1.11
C GLU A 641 -13.45 4.85 1.01
N GLN A 642 -13.98 5.49 2.05
CA GLN A 642 -15.37 5.94 2.07
C GLN A 642 -15.61 7.10 1.10
N VAL A 643 -14.69 8.07 1.03
CA VAL A 643 -14.74 9.17 0.07
C VAL A 643 -14.73 8.64 -1.36
N ASN A 644 -13.79 7.74 -1.68
CA ASN A 644 -13.68 7.15 -3.02
C ASN A 644 -14.95 6.39 -3.40
N LYS A 645 -15.50 5.59 -2.49
CA LYS A 645 -16.74 4.84 -2.70
C LYS A 645 -17.95 5.75 -2.93
N GLU A 646 -18.13 6.79 -2.10
CA GLU A 646 -19.27 7.70 -2.23
C GLU A 646 -19.18 8.55 -3.49
N LEU A 647 -17.98 9.00 -3.84
CA LEU A 647 -17.71 9.73 -5.07
C LEU A 647 -17.98 8.85 -6.30
N GLU A 648 -17.45 7.62 -6.33
CA GLU A 648 -17.68 6.68 -7.42
C GLU A 648 -19.16 6.32 -7.58
N ALA A 649 -19.86 6.01 -6.48
CA ALA A 649 -21.28 5.69 -6.51
C ALA A 649 -22.12 6.86 -7.03
N TRP A 650 -21.75 8.09 -6.64
CA TRP A 650 -22.42 9.29 -7.12
C TRP A 650 -22.12 9.57 -8.60
N LEU A 651 -20.87 9.43 -9.05
CA LEU A 651 -20.50 9.52 -10.47
C LEU A 651 -21.27 8.50 -11.32
N GLY A 652 -21.39 7.26 -10.84
CA GLY A 652 -22.21 6.22 -11.50
C GLY A 652 -23.68 6.62 -11.61
N SER A 653 -24.24 7.31 -10.63
CA SER A 653 -25.63 7.82 -10.68
C SER A 653 -25.84 8.90 -11.75
N LEU A 654 -24.77 9.54 -12.23
CA LEU A 654 -24.79 10.51 -13.33
C LEU A 654 -24.57 9.85 -14.71
N GLY A 655 -24.39 8.52 -14.76
CA GLY A 655 -24.13 7.78 -15.99
C GLY A 655 -22.65 7.64 -16.36
N PHE A 656 -21.73 7.98 -15.45
CA PHE A 656 -20.29 7.83 -15.64
C PHE A 656 -19.78 6.47 -15.12
N SER A 657 -20.33 5.38 -15.63
CA SER A 657 -20.00 4.00 -15.20
C SER A 657 -18.81 3.39 -15.92
#